data_AF-A0A0D1Z0D5-F1
#
_entry.id   AF-A0A0D1Z0D5-F1
#
_cell.length_a   1.000
_cell.length_b   1.000
_cell.length_c   1.000
_cell.angle_alpha   90.00
_cell.angle_beta   90.00
_cell.angle_gamma   90.00
#
_symmetry.space_group_name_H-M   'P 1'
#
loop_
_entity.id
_entity.type
_entity.pdbx_description
1 polymer ?
#
loop_
_entity_poly.entity_id
_entity_poly.type
_entity_poly.pdbx_seq_one_letter_code
_entity_poly.pdbx_strand_id
1 'polypeptide(L)'
;MFTPRQGPMKEGRSFPGLPHSGPSRRTIKNRQGVIIILVLLCIPLIYFLTSTGASSTSQTTTRTPADKLREFATNPEVILKPNPNAVPRQENVIPANPAEPLAPAEQPRFEAPPPVEELPQERAQAPVAKPKPKSPPVAHADDEEPAVPLDDDEVPATSRTKSQKGLADKEPDSEVASFSERPKFEKALTRVISLMPGEMEGRDLLRPVEGTGKEKLREMGLRVREYKKFFKAWEDLHLAFDDEGGSYVRDDVIQYLRHHKHEPISDEDYADSSFAQTVHSYEAYRSFLVKFGHLLFPWTAPYMPDHMTLHSHFKKGGRGMVLTAGDDQAPYLLTTIPIFRKLGCNLPIEVMYLGDSDLSEDYRADLESLDGVITRDIAQMVNDEGWKLAGWAAKPFAILHSSFREVIFIDADSLFMKNPEVLFDDPSYQKTGALFFRDRLIMPESKKRWLQQILPKPISRQVKQSRFWTGDSGHMQESGVVVVDKWRHFIALLLVTRMNGPDRDGNKDEGRVGVYDMVYGDKETFWIGWELVGDQDYSFHPGDAGIMGRIADPEKPEKKEPKKEKKMIKEMWPKTDDQGQPIMNDEGKPVEEEVEIEIEVTIDEPEEPEEPKEPESYTICAPQLLHLDLDGKPLWFNGWLQDNKFADKKRRKFGKFEHYLIEPRDIREPGAWQLEESNMCCLTTDPELKMDFSKDERALLESMIKQARDVGMTG
;
A
#
# COMPACT_ATOMS: atom_id res chain seq x y z
N MET A 1 -27.53 10.89 -4.36
CA MET A 1 -27.17 11.60 -3.11
C MET A 1 -26.05 12.57 -3.42
N PHE A 2 -26.14 13.76 -2.85
CA PHE A 2 -25.56 15.01 -3.33
C PHE A 2 -24.02 15.03 -3.34
N THR A 3 -23.46 15.59 -4.40
CA THR A 3 -22.03 15.92 -4.59
C THR A 3 -21.83 17.42 -4.38
N PRO A 4 -20.73 17.88 -3.75
CA PRO A 4 -20.40 19.29 -3.66
C PRO A 4 -20.12 19.85 -5.07
N ARG A 5 -20.67 21.03 -5.36
CA ARG A 5 -20.45 21.74 -6.63
C ARG A 5 -19.15 22.56 -6.53
N GLN A 6 -18.31 22.38 -7.55
CA GLN A 6 -17.13 23.19 -7.90
C GLN A 6 -15.82 22.91 -7.13
N GLY A 7 -15.08 21.92 -7.62
CA GLY A 7 -13.63 21.77 -7.51
C GLY A 7 -13.11 21.11 -8.81
N PRO A 8 -11.82 21.24 -9.18
CA PRO A 8 -11.33 20.72 -10.45
C PRO A 8 -11.55 19.20 -10.52
N MET A 9 -12.07 18.74 -11.67
CA MET A 9 -12.37 17.33 -11.92
C MET A 9 -11.09 16.49 -11.83
N LYS A 10 -10.97 15.63 -10.82
CA LYS A 10 -10.21 14.38 -10.95
C LYS A 10 -11.10 13.37 -11.68
N GLU A 11 -10.46 12.66 -12.61
CA GLU A 11 -11.01 12.01 -13.80
C GLU A 11 -12.13 10.98 -13.55
N GLY A 12 -13.00 10.79 -14.56
CA GLY A 12 -13.66 9.50 -14.81
C GLY A 12 -15.17 9.33 -14.55
N ARG A 13 -16.00 10.37 -14.47
CA ARG A 13 -17.47 10.19 -14.29
C ARG A 13 -18.30 10.45 -15.55
N SER A 14 -18.83 9.40 -16.17
CA SER A 14 -20.09 9.43 -16.93
C SER A 14 -21.27 9.03 -16.03
N PHE A 15 -22.33 9.83 -16.02
CA PHE A 15 -23.51 9.69 -15.13
C PHE A 15 -24.58 8.73 -15.71
N PRO A 16 -25.27 7.91 -14.88
CA PRO A 16 -26.53 7.24 -15.24
C PRO A 16 -27.77 8.00 -14.75
N GLY A 17 -28.83 8.02 -15.57
CA GLY A 17 -30.00 8.88 -15.41
C GLY A 17 -31.19 8.30 -14.62
N LEU A 18 -32.27 9.08 -14.57
CA LEU A 18 -33.64 8.65 -14.27
C LEU A 18 -34.67 9.52 -15.03
N PRO A 19 -35.92 9.04 -15.22
CA PRO A 19 -36.80 9.41 -16.32
C PRO A 19 -37.85 10.47 -15.95
N HIS A 20 -38.11 11.42 -16.85
CA HIS A 20 -39.46 11.99 -17.02
C HIS A 20 -39.64 12.67 -18.38
N SER A 21 -40.87 12.59 -18.86
CA SER A 21 -41.35 12.85 -20.22
C SER A 21 -41.79 14.31 -20.46
N GLY A 22 -41.36 14.87 -21.60
CA GLY A 22 -42.06 15.90 -22.39
C GLY A 22 -41.40 17.29 -22.45
N PRO A 23 -41.72 18.17 -23.44
CA PRO A 23 -42.37 17.97 -24.74
C PRO A 23 -41.48 18.35 -25.95
N SER A 24 -42.03 18.13 -27.15
CA SER A 24 -41.35 18.18 -28.45
C SER A 24 -40.95 19.57 -28.98
N ARG A 25 -39.81 19.59 -29.70
CA ARG A 25 -39.42 20.42 -30.87
C ARG A 25 -40.06 21.82 -31.04
N ARG A 26 -39.19 22.84 -31.11
CA ARG A 26 -39.23 23.89 -32.16
C ARG A 26 -37.84 24.54 -32.39
N THR A 27 -37.36 24.31 -33.62
CA THR A 27 -36.33 24.97 -34.44
C THR A 27 -35.86 26.40 -34.10
N ILE A 28 -34.53 26.62 -34.04
CA ILE A 28 -33.85 27.86 -34.50
C ILE A 28 -32.51 27.55 -35.22
N LYS A 29 -32.58 27.61 -36.55
CA LYS A 29 -31.69 28.16 -37.59
C LYS A 29 -30.15 28.07 -37.51
N ASN A 30 -29.64 27.23 -38.42
CA ASN A 30 -28.49 27.41 -39.33
C ASN A 30 -28.05 28.86 -39.58
N ARG A 31 -26.81 29.20 -39.18
CA ARG A 31 -25.98 30.20 -39.89
C ARG A 31 -24.47 30.15 -39.56
N GLN A 32 -24.07 29.45 -38.50
CA GLN A 32 -22.63 29.32 -38.14
C GLN A 32 -21.95 28.05 -38.69
N GLY A 33 -22.70 26.97 -38.98
CA GLY A 33 -22.13 25.73 -39.52
C GLY A 33 -21.67 25.81 -40.98
N VAL A 34 -22.28 26.67 -41.79
CA VAL A 34 -21.96 26.77 -43.23
C VAL A 34 -20.63 27.49 -43.48
N ILE A 35 -20.26 28.43 -42.61
CA ILE A 35 -19.00 29.19 -42.73
C ILE A 35 -17.80 28.29 -42.36
N ILE A 36 -17.95 27.45 -41.34
CA ILE A 36 -16.89 26.54 -40.89
C ILE A 36 -16.63 25.44 -41.94
N ILE A 37 -17.68 24.93 -42.59
CA ILE A 37 -17.56 23.93 -43.66
C ILE A 37 -16.90 24.52 -44.93
N LEU A 38 -17.20 25.77 -45.27
CA LEU A 38 -16.55 26.45 -46.40
C LEU A 38 -15.05 26.68 -46.16
N VAL A 39 -14.66 27.06 -44.94
CA VAL A 39 -13.23 27.26 -44.59
C VAL A 39 -12.47 25.93 -44.61
N LEU A 40 -13.07 24.84 -44.10
CA LEU A 40 -12.43 23.52 -44.09
C LEU A 40 -12.31 22.88 -45.48
N LEU A 41 -13.16 23.25 -46.44
CA LEU A 41 -13.09 22.77 -47.83
C LEU A 41 -12.12 23.58 -48.71
N CYS A 42 -11.88 24.86 -48.41
CA CYS A 42 -10.98 25.70 -49.21
C CYS A 42 -9.48 25.45 -48.93
N ILE A 43 -9.11 25.02 -47.72
CA ILE A 43 -7.70 24.80 -47.33
C ILE A 43 -7.06 23.62 -48.10
N PRO A 44 -7.72 22.45 -48.28
CA PRO A 44 -7.18 21.37 -49.10
C PRO A 44 -7.10 21.72 -50.59
N LEU A 45 -8.05 22.53 -51.10
CA LEU A 45 -8.11 22.89 -52.52
C LEU A 45 -6.94 23.81 -52.93
N ILE A 46 -6.54 24.72 -52.04
CA ILE A 46 -5.38 25.60 -52.24
C ILE A 46 -4.07 24.80 -52.19
N TYR A 47 -3.98 23.79 -51.32
CA TYR A 47 -2.82 22.89 -51.24
C TYR A 47 -2.70 21.97 -52.46
N PHE A 48 -3.84 21.54 -53.01
CA PHE A 48 -3.91 20.69 -54.20
C PHE A 48 -3.57 21.46 -55.49
N LEU A 49 -3.93 22.75 -55.57
CA LEU A 49 -3.64 23.60 -56.73
C LEU A 49 -2.21 24.15 -56.75
N THR A 50 -1.48 24.09 -55.62
CA THR A 50 -0.11 24.62 -55.50
C THR A 50 0.98 23.55 -55.56
N SER A 51 0.64 22.26 -55.60
CA SER A 51 1.62 21.15 -55.59
C SER A 51 1.64 20.27 -56.86
N THR A 52 1.24 20.80 -58.02
CA THR A 52 1.44 20.13 -59.30
C THR A 52 2.70 20.65 -60.02
N GLY A 53 3.80 19.91 -59.88
CA GLY A 53 5.04 20.18 -60.61
C GLY A 53 6.07 19.05 -60.54
N ALA A 54 5.97 18.13 -61.51
CA ALA A 54 7.01 17.19 -62.00
C ALA A 54 7.47 15.97 -61.15
N SER A 55 6.80 14.84 -61.39
CA SER A 55 7.34 13.53 -61.85
C SER A 55 8.73 13.06 -61.38
N SER A 56 8.79 11.96 -60.63
CA SER A 56 9.12 10.62 -61.20
C SER A 56 8.95 9.49 -60.18
N THR A 57 8.57 8.34 -60.72
CA THR A 57 8.08 7.10 -60.11
C THR A 57 9.18 6.28 -59.43
N SER A 58 8.93 5.71 -58.25
CA SER A 58 8.99 4.25 -57.98
C SER A 58 8.93 3.93 -56.48
N GLN A 59 8.21 2.85 -56.19
CA GLN A 59 7.87 2.32 -54.87
C GLN A 59 9.10 1.90 -54.05
N THR A 60 9.05 2.03 -52.72
CA THR A 60 9.81 1.14 -51.83
C THR A 60 9.04 0.86 -50.53
N THR A 61 8.87 -0.43 -50.30
CA THR A 61 8.43 -1.16 -49.12
C THR A 61 9.25 -0.79 -47.87
N THR A 62 8.58 -0.59 -46.74
CA THR A 62 9.23 -0.40 -45.44
C THR A 62 9.69 -1.74 -44.85
N ARG A 63 11.00 -1.86 -44.65
CA ARG A 63 11.70 -3.00 -44.06
C ARG A 63 11.67 -2.97 -42.53
N THR A 64 11.70 -4.15 -41.91
CA THR A 64 11.68 -4.36 -40.45
C THR A 64 13.08 -4.36 -39.83
N PRO A 65 13.21 -4.23 -38.49
CA PRO A 65 14.49 -4.03 -37.80
C PRO A 65 15.53 -5.16 -37.97
N ALA A 66 15.13 -6.35 -38.41
CA ALA A 66 16.03 -7.46 -38.72
C ALA A 66 16.91 -7.21 -39.97
N ASP A 67 16.51 -6.29 -40.85
CA ASP A 67 17.28 -5.94 -42.05
C ASP A 67 18.45 -4.98 -41.75
N LYS A 68 18.50 -4.36 -40.55
CA LYS A 68 19.59 -3.44 -40.15
C LYS A 68 20.80 -4.11 -39.52
N LEU A 69 20.75 -5.42 -39.25
CA LEU A 69 21.85 -6.16 -38.61
C LEU A 69 22.71 -6.96 -39.61
N ARG A 70 22.37 -6.96 -40.89
CA ARG A 70 23.14 -7.68 -41.94
C ARG A 70 24.11 -6.81 -42.74
N GLU A 71 24.20 -5.51 -42.47
CA GLU A 71 24.98 -4.58 -43.31
C GLU A 71 26.38 -4.24 -42.77
N PHE A 72 26.80 -4.83 -41.65
CA PHE A 72 28.17 -4.64 -41.10
C PHE A 72 29.19 -5.70 -41.53
N ALA A 73 28.82 -6.61 -42.42
CA ALA A 73 29.73 -7.61 -42.95
C ALA A 73 29.71 -7.59 -44.48
N THR A 74 30.48 -6.68 -45.09
CA THR A 74 31.28 -6.91 -46.32
C THR A 74 31.85 -5.60 -46.92
N ASN A 75 33.17 -5.42 -46.81
CA ASN A 75 34.11 -5.03 -47.88
C ASN A 75 34.20 -3.54 -48.39
N PRO A 76 35.29 -3.14 -49.10
CA PRO A 76 36.40 -2.37 -48.50
C PRO A 76 36.75 -1.04 -49.24
N GLU A 77 37.72 -0.30 -48.66
CA GLU A 77 38.54 0.81 -49.22
C GLU A 77 37.84 2.06 -49.81
N VAL A 78 38.15 3.25 -49.26
CA VAL A 78 38.88 4.37 -49.94
C VAL A 78 39.19 5.49 -48.92
N ILE A 79 40.47 5.58 -48.57
CA ILE A 79 41.37 6.76 -48.47
C ILE A 79 40.73 8.16 -48.30
N LEU A 80 41.00 8.80 -47.15
CA LEU A 80 40.96 10.27 -46.98
C LEU A 80 42.30 10.78 -46.41
N LYS A 81 42.89 11.77 -47.10
CA LYS A 81 44.17 12.43 -46.79
C LYS A 81 44.06 13.37 -45.58
N PRO A 82 45.04 13.40 -44.64
CA PRO A 82 45.13 14.43 -43.61
C PRO A 82 46.22 15.50 -43.86
N ASN A 83 45.80 16.74 -43.65
CA ASN A 83 46.45 17.95 -43.11
C ASN A 83 47.98 18.20 -43.32
N PRO A 84 48.39 19.29 -44.00
CA PRO A 84 49.79 19.54 -44.36
C PRO A 84 50.73 20.13 -43.28
N ASN A 85 50.43 20.09 -41.98
CA ASN A 85 51.30 20.71 -40.96
C ASN A 85 51.56 19.86 -39.69
N ALA A 86 52.03 18.62 -39.83
CA ALA A 86 52.65 17.91 -38.71
C ALA A 86 53.81 17.01 -39.17
N VAL A 87 54.99 17.21 -38.58
CA VAL A 87 56.27 16.51 -38.84
C VAL A 87 56.67 15.75 -37.56
N PRO A 88 57.39 14.62 -37.65
CA PRO A 88 56.97 13.32 -37.08
C PRO A 88 57.92 12.76 -36.01
N ARG A 89 57.60 11.58 -35.44
CA ARG A 89 58.61 10.57 -35.04
C ARG A 89 58.07 9.13 -35.07
N GLN A 90 58.89 8.30 -35.72
CA GLN A 90 58.84 6.86 -36.02
C GLN A 90 59.32 6.06 -34.78
N GLU A 91 58.99 4.78 -34.51
CA GLU A 91 59.31 3.59 -35.31
C GLU A 91 58.69 2.29 -34.72
N ASN A 92 58.29 1.39 -35.63
CA ASN A 92 58.44 -0.08 -35.71
C ASN A 92 58.00 -1.09 -34.61
N VAL A 93 57.19 -2.04 -35.11
CA VAL A 93 56.79 -3.36 -34.59
C VAL A 93 57.72 -4.44 -35.17
N ILE A 94 58.04 -5.53 -34.43
CA ILE A 94 58.20 -6.94 -34.92
C ILE A 94 57.91 -7.93 -33.74
N PRO A 95 57.36 -9.16 -33.98
CA PRO A 95 56.60 -9.97 -33.00
C PRO A 95 57.27 -11.29 -32.55
N ALA A 96 56.74 -11.95 -31.50
CA ALA A 96 56.98 -13.37 -31.18
C ALA A 96 55.93 -14.00 -30.23
N ASN A 97 55.71 -15.31 -30.38
CA ASN A 97 54.78 -16.19 -29.64
C ASN A 97 55.59 -17.11 -28.65
N PRO A 98 55.02 -18.12 -27.94
CA PRO A 98 54.79 -18.17 -26.49
C PRO A 98 55.67 -19.19 -25.71
N ALA A 99 55.98 -18.92 -24.43
CA ALA A 99 56.35 -19.92 -23.39
C ALA A 99 56.43 -19.26 -21.99
N GLU A 100 55.85 -19.93 -20.98
CA GLU A 100 55.85 -19.66 -19.53
C GLU A 100 57.25 -19.70 -18.86
N PRO A 101 57.42 -19.50 -17.52
CA PRO A 101 56.67 -18.69 -16.53
C PRO A 101 57.61 -17.90 -15.58
N LEU A 102 57.38 -16.61 -15.29
CA LEU A 102 58.12 -15.92 -14.19
C LEU A 102 57.30 -14.78 -13.52
N ALA A 103 57.09 -14.98 -12.20
CA ALA A 103 56.89 -14.08 -11.05
C ALA A 103 56.16 -12.71 -11.20
N PRO A 104 55.14 -12.42 -10.35
CA PRO A 104 54.49 -11.11 -10.32
C PRO A 104 55.28 -10.10 -9.47
N ALA A 105 55.57 -8.94 -10.06
CA ALA A 105 56.05 -7.76 -9.35
C ALA A 105 54.86 -6.88 -8.91
N GLU A 106 54.77 -6.71 -7.59
CA GLU A 106 54.31 -5.56 -6.78
C GLU A 106 53.23 -4.62 -7.36
N GLN A 107 52.03 -4.72 -6.76
CA GLN A 107 51.03 -3.66 -6.69
C GLN A 107 51.16 -2.90 -5.36
N PRO A 108 50.83 -1.58 -5.31
CA PRO A 108 50.99 -0.75 -4.13
C PRO A 108 49.96 -1.10 -3.04
N ARG A 109 50.46 -1.34 -1.83
CA ARG A 109 49.67 -1.58 -0.61
C ARG A 109 49.04 -0.28 -0.11
N PHE A 110 47.75 -0.32 0.19
CA PHE A 110 47.08 0.63 1.09
C PHE A 110 47.48 0.30 2.54
N GLU A 111 48.01 1.29 3.26
CA GLU A 111 48.35 1.19 4.69
C GLU A 111 47.10 1.41 5.56
N ALA A 112 46.93 0.55 6.58
CA ALA A 112 45.92 0.66 7.63
C ALA A 112 46.36 1.67 8.72
N PRO A 113 45.42 2.35 9.41
CA PRO A 113 45.76 3.30 10.48
C PRO A 113 46.27 2.59 11.75
N PRO A 114 47.09 3.26 12.58
CA PRO A 114 47.72 2.65 13.75
C PRO A 114 46.76 2.50 14.96
N PRO A 115 47.07 1.60 15.91
CA PRO A 115 46.22 1.33 17.07
C PRO A 115 46.35 2.43 18.14
N VAL A 116 45.23 2.74 18.80
CA VAL A 116 45.13 3.71 19.89
C VAL A 116 45.55 3.06 21.20
N GLU A 117 46.45 3.74 21.94
CA GLU A 117 46.95 3.38 23.28
C GLU A 117 45.86 3.33 24.35
N GLU A 118 45.91 2.28 25.18
CA GLU A 118 45.14 2.12 26.41
C GLU A 118 45.70 2.96 27.56
N LEU A 119 44.84 3.71 28.25
CA LEU A 119 45.06 4.28 29.59
C LEU A 119 43.77 4.12 30.44
N PRO A 120 43.84 4.15 31.78
CA PRO A 120 43.45 3.02 32.63
C PRO A 120 42.03 3.08 33.21
N GLN A 121 41.49 1.88 33.50
CA GLN A 121 40.18 1.65 34.13
C GLN A 121 40.11 2.16 35.58
N GLU A 122 39.19 3.09 35.84
CA GLU A 122 38.66 3.36 37.18
C GLU A 122 37.54 2.37 37.55
N ARG A 123 37.60 1.91 38.80
CA ARG A 123 36.64 1.02 39.48
C ARG A 123 35.22 1.57 39.44
N ALA A 124 34.28 0.79 38.90
CA ALA A 124 32.86 0.89 39.21
C ALA A 124 32.34 -0.44 39.79
N GLN A 125 31.47 -0.32 40.78
CA GLN A 125 31.07 -1.33 41.76
C GLN A 125 30.11 -2.39 41.20
N ALA A 126 30.16 -3.59 41.78
CA ALA A 126 29.34 -4.76 41.44
C ALA A 126 27.84 -4.57 41.71
N PRO A 127 26.93 -5.10 40.86
CA PRO A 127 25.52 -5.19 41.18
C PRO A 127 25.16 -6.50 41.90
N VAL A 128 24.34 -6.35 42.92
CA VAL A 128 23.78 -7.36 43.83
C VAL A 128 22.71 -8.20 43.12
N ALA A 129 22.78 -9.52 43.29
CA ALA A 129 21.80 -10.50 42.84
C ALA A 129 20.46 -10.41 43.59
N LYS A 130 19.32 -10.61 42.89
CA LYS A 130 18.00 -10.99 43.44
C LYS A 130 17.12 -11.68 42.36
N PRO A 131 16.06 -12.43 42.72
CA PRO A 131 15.93 -13.86 42.39
C PRO A 131 14.84 -14.23 41.36
N LYS A 132 14.89 -15.48 40.89
CA LYS A 132 13.94 -16.16 39.98
C LYS A 132 12.48 -16.15 40.50
N PRO A 133 11.47 -16.00 39.61
CA PRO A 133 10.07 -16.16 39.98
C PRO A 133 9.62 -17.63 40.00
N LYS A 134 8.73 -17.93 40.95
CA LYS A 134 8.07 -19.23 41.19
C LYS A 134 6.80 -19.35 40.35
N SER A 135 6.56 -20.54 39.80
CA SER A 135 5.30 -20.97 39.18
C SER A 135 4.21 -21.26 40.24
N PRO A 136 2.90 -21.07 39.93
CA PRO A 136 1.80 -21.35 40.85
C PRO A 136 1.32 -22.82 40.80
N PRO A 137 0.59 -23.30 41.83
CA PRO A 137 0.28 -24.71 42.03
C PRO A 137 -1.07 -25.13 41.41
N VAL A 138 -1.18 -26.41 41.03
CA VAL A 138 -2.42 -27.08 40.64
C VAL A 138 -2.64 -28.30 41.56
N ALA A 139 -3.89 -28.48 41.98
CA ALA A 139 -4.35 -29.47 42.96
C ALA A 139 -4.65 -30.86 42.36
N HIS A 140 -4.65 -31.86 43.25
CA HIS A 140 -4.77 -33.31 43.06
C HIS A 140 -6.20 -33.85 42.84
N ALA A 141 -6.31 -35.00 42.15
CA ALA A 141 -7.05 -36.25 42.51
C ALA A 141 -6.95 -37.23 41.31
N ASP A 142 -6.18 -38.32 41.39
CA ASP A 142 -6.52 -39.69 41.86
C ASP A 142 -6.95 -40.61 40.69
N ASP A 143 -6.10 -41.59 40.30
CA ASP A 143 -6.33 -43.03 40.58
C ASP A 143 -5.45 -43.99 39.74
N GLU A 144 -4.90 -44.95 40.50
CA GLU A 144 -4.51 -46.35 40.22
C GLU A 144 -3.38 -46.76 39.24
N GLU A 145 -2.39 -47.42 39.87
CA GLU A 145 -1.33 -48.29 39.32
C GLU A 145 -1.77 -49.78 39.45
N PRO A 146 -1.10 -50.79 38.82
CA PRO A 146 0.09 -51.38 39.47
C PRO A 146 1.19 -52.07 38.58
N ALA A 147 2.42 -52.06 39.13
CA ALA A 147 3.44 -53.14 39.23
C ALA A 147 4.36 -53.61 38.04
N VAL A 148 5.62 -53.08 37.97
CA VAL A 148 6.98 -53.65 38.31
C VAL A 148 7.26 -55.18 38.09
N PRO A 149 8.50 -55.73 37.78
CA PRO A 149 9.90 -55.23 37.96
C PRO A 149 10.97 -55.45 36.83
N LEU A 150 12.16 -54.91 37.16
CA LEU A 150 13.52 -54.87 36.56
C LEU A 150 14.37 -56.16 36.68
N ASP A 151 15.61 -56.04 36.16
CA ASP A 151 16.87 -56.86 36.27
C ASP A 151 17.19 -57.67 34.99
N ASP A 152 18.42 -57.78 34.44
CA ASP A 152 19.77 -57.72 35.01
C ASP A 152 20.88 -57.54 33.93
N ASP A 153 22.10 -57.34 34.42
CA ASP A 153 23.40 -56.93 33.86
C ASP A 153 24.19 -57.81 32.83
N GLU A 154 25.21 -57.15 32.27
CA GLU A 154 26.63 -57.58 32.13
C GLU A 154 27.29 -58.11 30.82
N VAL A 155 28.55 -57.68 30.67
CA VAL A 155 29.53 -57.65 29.55
C VAL A 155 30.37 -58.96 29.48
N PRO A 156 31.21 -59.24 28.44
CA PRO A 156 32.63 -58.77 28.40
C PRO A 156 33.20 -58.55 26.95
N ALA A 157 34.00 -57.53 26.61
CA ALA A 157 35.41 -57.20 26.93
C ALA A 157 36.52 -57.85 26.03
N THR A 158 37.38 -56.96 25.50
CA THR A 158 38.85 -57.05 25.23
C THR A 158 39.43 -57.36 23.83
N SER A 159 40.18 -56.38 23.27
CA SER A 159 41.64 -56.41 22.92
C SER A 159 41.94 -55.52 21.68
N ARG A 160 43.11 -54.92 21.41
CA ARG A 160 44.37 -54.56 22.10
C ARG A 160 45.05 -53.48 21.21
N THR A 161 45.43 -52.37 21.83
CA THR A 161 46.62 -51.51 21.70
C THR A 161 47.48 -51.40 20.39
N LYS A 162 47.73 -50.12 20.03
CA LYS A 162 48.96 -49.46 19.48
C LYS A 162 49.46 -49.80 18.07
N SER A 163 49.64 -48.77 17.22
CA SER A 163 50.96 -48.25 16.75
C SER A 163 50.83 -47.10 15.73
N GLN A 164 51.87 -46.26 15.69
CA GLN A 164 52.01 -44.98 14.98
C GLN A 164 52.30 -45.10 13.46
N LYS A 165 52.02 -43.97 12.78
CA LYS A 165 52.71 -43.35 11.63
C LYS A 165 52.68 -44.04 10.25
N GLY A 166 52.14 -43.29 9.27
CA GLY A 166 52.49 -43.38 7.85
C GLY A 166 51.79 -42.26 7.06
N LEU A 167 52.59 -41.36 6.46
CA LEU A 167 52.14 -40.40 5.46
C LEU A 167 51.66 -41.15 4.20
N ALA A 168 50.55 -40.71 3.59
CA ALA A 168 50.40 -40.64 2.13
C ALA A 168 49.12 -39.87 1.76
N ASP A 169 49.33 -38.84 0.95
CA ASP A 169 48.48 -38.31 -0.13
C ASP A 169 47.05 -37.80 0.17
N LYS A 170 46.96 -36.47 0.11
CA LYS A 170 45.75 -35.70 -0.18
C LYS A 170 45.30 -36.00 -1.61
N GLU A 171 44.13 -36.62 -1.77
CA GLU A 171 43.27 -36.34 -2.91
C GLU A 171 42.32 -35.19 -2.53
N PRO A 172 41.89 -34.35 -3.49
CA PRO A 172 41.02 -33.23 -3.20
C PRO A 172 39.62 -33.77 -2.87
N ASP A 173 39.14 -33.49 -1.66
CA ASP A 173 37.73 -33.61 -1.31
C ASP A 173 36.92 -32.76 -2.29
N SER A 174 36.36 -33.39 -3.32
CA SER A 174 35.17 -32.87 -3.96
C SER A 174 34.08 -32.88 -2.89
N GLU A 175 33.69 -31.70 -2.42
CA GLU A 175 32.58 -31.51 -1.49
C GLU A 175 31.33 -32.22 -2.05
N VAL A 176 31.12 -33.45 -1.60
CA VAL A 176 29.87 -34.18 -1.80
C VAL A 176 28.86 -33.44 -0.94
N ALA A 177 28.04 -32.62 -1.58
CA ALA A 177 26.86 -32.00 -1.00
C ALA A 177 26.18 -33.03 -0.08
N SER A 178 26.04 -32.65 1.19
CA SER A 178 25.77 -33.58 2.28
C SER A 178 24.62 -34.53 1.96
N PHE A 179 24.73 -35.78 2.40
CA PHE A 179 23.71 -36.83 2.27
C PHE A 179 22.31 -36.40 2.81
N SER A 180 22.23 -35.30 3.56
CA SER A 180 21.00 -34.73 4.11
C SER A 180 20.19 -33.86 3.12
N GLU A 181 20.82 -33.33 2.07
CA GLU A 181 20.13 -32.53 1.04
C GLU A 181 19.40 -33.40 0.03
N ARG A 182 19.95 -34.58 -0.27
CA ARG A 182 19.41 -35.50 -1.28
C ARG A 182 17.97 -35.94 -1.00
N PRO A 183 17.60 -36.43 0.21
CA PRO A 183 16.22 -36.80 0.52
C PRO A 183 15.23 -35.63 0.43
N LYS A 184 15.68 -34.41 0.79
CA LYS A 184 14.84 -33.20 0.70
C LYS A 184 14.58 -32.84 -0.76
N PHE A 185 15.62 -32.86 -1.59
CA PHE A 185 15.53 -32.60 -3.02
C PHE A 185 14.63 -33.62 -3.73
N GLU A 186 14.84 -34.92 -3.51
CA GLU A 186 14.05 -35.98 -4.14
C GLU A 186 12.56 -35.86 -3.76
N LYS A 187 12.26 -35.52 -2.49
CA LYS A 187 10.90 -35.25 -2.04
C LYS A 187 10.28 -34.02 -2.71
N ALA A 188 11.04 -32.93 -2.86
CA ALA A 188 10.58 -31.72 -3.54
C ALA A 188 10.31 -31.98 -5.03
N LEU A 189 11.21 -32.69 -5.71
CA LEU A 189 11.05 -33.07 -7.12
C LEU A 189 9.84 -33.99 -7.32
N THR A 190 9.68 -35.00 -6.46
CA THR A 190 8.51 -35.89 -6.49
C THR A 190 7.22 -35.09 -6.35
N ARG A 191 7.20 -34.09 -5.46
CA ARG A 191 6.04 -33.21 -5.28
C ARG A 191 5.75 -32.40 -6.54
N VAL A 192 6.76 -31.79 -7.17
CA VAL A 192 6.62 -31.05 -8.44
C VAL A 192 5.98 -31.94 -9.51
N ILE A 193 6.49 -33.15 -9.70
CA ILE A 193 5.98 -34.10 -10.70
C ILE A 193 4.54 -34.51 -10.37
N SER A 194 4.26 -34.84 -9.11
CA SER A 194 2.92 -35.27 -8.67
C SER A 194 1.85 -34.18 -8.75
N LEU A 195 2.25 -32.92 -8.68
CA LEU A 195 1.33 -31.77 -8.76
C LEU A 195 0.98 -31.40 -10.19
N MET A 196 1.74 -31.85 -11.20
CA MET A 196 1.52 -31.45 -12.59
C MET A 196 0.05 -31.67 -13.00
N PRO A 197 -0.69 -30.63 -13.41
CA PRO A 197 -2.12 -30.75 -13.71
C PRO A 197 -2.36 -31.60 -14.96
N GLY A 198 -3.45 -32.37 -15.00
CA GLY A 198 -3.80 -33.11 -16.22
C GLY A 198 -3.95 -32.18 -17.44
N GLU A 199 -3.84 -32.70 -18.67
CA GLU A 199 -3.83 -31.87 -19.89
C GLU A 199 -5.05 -30.92 -20.00
N MET A 200 -6.25 -31.42 -19.67
CA MET A 200 -7.47 -30.60 -19.68
C MET A 200 -7.47 -29.52 -18.59
N GLU A 201 -7.03 -29.86 -17.38
CA GLU A 201 -6.94 -28.94 -16.25
C GLU A 201 -5.90 -27.84 -16.51
N GLY A 202 -4.71 -28.23 -17.00
CA GLY A 202 -3.66 -27.28 -17.37
C GLY A 202 -4.12 -26.31 -18.46
N ARG A 203 -4.88 -26.78 -19.47
CA ARG A 203 -5.47 -25.91 -20.49
C ARG A 203 -6.50 -24.94 -19.91
N ASP A 204 -7.33 -25.36 -18.96
CA ASP A 204 -8.33 -24.49 -18.33
C ASP A 204 -7.69 -23.40 -17.45
N LEU A 205 -6.67 -23.77 -16.67
CA LEU A 205 -5.88 -22.83 -15.85
C LEU A 205 -5.13 -21.79 -16.70
N LEU A 206 -4.66 -22.18 -17.89
CA LEU A 206 -3.96 -21.29 -18.82
C LEU A 206 -4.87 -20.49 -19.77
N ARG A 207 -6.18 -20.72 -19.74
CA ARG A 207 -7.13 -19.91 -20.52
C ARG A 207 -7.17 -18.47 -19.98
N PRO A 208 -7.34 -17.42 -20.81
CA PRO A 208 -7.57 -16.07 -20.29
C PRO A 208 -8.75 -15.99 -19.30
N VAL A 209 -8.61 -15.17 -18.26
CA VAL A 209 -9.72 -14.93 -17.31
C VAL A 209 -10.72 -13.99 -17.96
N GLU A 210 -11.87 -14.56 -18.34
CA GLU A 210 -12.99 -13.83 -18.94
C GLU A 210 -13.86 -13.14 -17.88
N GLY A 211 -14.67 -12.17 -18.32
CA GLY A 211 -15.59 -11.42 -17.45
C GLY A 211 -14.96 -10.20 -16.79
N THR A 212 -15.74 -9.54 -15.93
CA THR A 212 -15.35 -8.31 -15.22
C THR A 212 -15.93 -8.32 -13.79
N GLY A 213 -15.65 -7.30 -12.99
CA GLY A 213 -16.27 -7.16 -11.66
C GLY A 213 -16.04 -8.36 -10.72
N LYS A 214 -17.12 -8.83 -10.11
CA LYS A 214 -17.08 -9.82 -9.02
C LYS A 214 -16.66 -11.20 -9.51
N GLU A 215 -17.15 -11.60 -10.67
CA GLU A 215 -16.87 -12.88 -11.31
C GLU A 215 -15.39 -12.98 -11.63
N LYS A 216 -14.81 -11.94 -12.25
CA LYS A 216 -13.38 -11.85 -12.53
C LYS A 216 -12.56 -11.88 -11.25
N LEU A 217 -12.93 -11.08 -10.25
CA LEU A 217 -12.21 -11.02 -8.98
C LEU A 217 -12.18 -12.38 -8.25
N ARG A 218 -13.32 -13.08 -8.25
CA ARG A 218 -13.44 -14.42 -7.67
C ARG A 218 -12.58 -15.44 -8.42
N GLU A 219 -12.68 -15.46 -9.76
CA GLU A 219 -11.92 -16.37 -10.61
C GLU A 219 -10.41 -16.13 -10.47
N MET A 220 -10.00 -14.85 -10.42
CA MET A 220 -8.62 -14.48 -10.14
C MET A 220 -8.15 -15.02 -8.79
N GLY A 221 -8.93 -14.84 -7.73
CA GLY A 221 -8.60 -15.39 -6.41
C GLY A 221 -8.41 -16.92 -6.43
N LEU A 222 -9.29 -17.66 -7.11
CA LEU A 222 -9.18 -19.12 -7.26
C LEU A 222 -7.92 -19.53 -8.03
N ARG A 223 -7.63 -18.87 -9.16
CA ARG A 223 -6.45 -19.18 -9.97
C ARG A 223 -5.15 -18.83 -9.26
N VAL A 224 -5.11 -17.71 -8.54
CA VAL A 224 -3.92 -17.34 -7.76
C VAL A 224 -3.71 -18.29 -6.58
N ARG A 225 -4.77 -18.86 -5.99
CA ARG A 225 -4.64 -19.96 -5.01
C ARG A 225 -4.02 -21.21 -5.62
N GLU A 226 -4.41 -21.59 -6.83
CA GLU A 226 -3.77 -22.70 -7.53
C GLU A 226 -2.31 -22.36 -7.88
N TYR A 227 -2.06 -21.17 -8.42
CA TYR A 227 -0.70 -20.69 -8.70
C TYR A 227 0.19 -20.74 -7.46
N LYS A 228 -0.31 -20.32 -6.29
CA LYS A 228 0.41 -20.41 -5.00
C LYS A 228 0.87 -21.83 -4.69
N LYS A 229 0.05 -22.85 -4.96
CA LYS A 229 0.41 -24.26 -4.72
C LYS A 229 1.55 -24.71 -5.63
N PHE A 230 1.46 -24.36 -6.92
CA PHE A 230 2.48 -24.70 -7.90
C PHE A 230 3.80 -23.97 -7.62
N PHE A 231 3.70 -22.65 -7.42
CA PHE A 231 4.83 -21.80 -7.10
C PHE A 231 5.57 -22.29 -5.86
N LYS A 232 4.87 -22.62 -4.77
CA LYS A 232 5.50 -23.16 -3.56
C LYS A 232 6.25 -24.47 -3.80
N ALA A 233 5.69 -25.39 -4.59
CA ALA A 233 6.40 -26.64 -4.91
C ALA A 233 7.64 -26.40 -5.77
N TRP A 234 7.58 -25.43 -6.68
CA TRP A 234 8.72 -24.99 -7.48
C TRP A 234 9.82 -24.38 -6.61
N GLU A 235 9.45 -23.48 -5.68
CA GLU A 235 10.39 -22.89 -4.73
C GLU A 235 11.03 -23.94 -3.83
N ASP A 236 10.25 -24.87 -3.27
CA ASP A 236 10.78 -25.94 -2.41
C ASP A 236 11.82 -26.83 -3.13
N LEU A 237 11.81 -26.85 -4.48
CA LEU A 237 12.78 -27.59 -5.30
C LEU A 237 14.00 -26.74 -5.68
N HIS A 238 13.83 -25.45 -5.99
CA HIS A 238 14.87 -24.62 -6.60
C HIS A 238 15.50 -23.64 -5.64
N LEU A 239 14.77 -23.18 -4.62
CA LEU A 239 15.24 -22.14 -3.72
C LEU A 239 16.00 -22.79 -2.56
N ALA A 240 17.31 -22.65 -2.58
CA ALA A 240 18.20 -23.12 -1.53
C ALA A 240 18.78 -21.94 -0.77
N PHE A 241 19.21 -22.22 0.47
CA PHE A 241 19.83 -21.24 1.34
C PHE A 241 21.21 -21.74 1.77
N ASP A 242 22.22 -20.89 1.67
CA ASP A 242 23.52 -21.14 2.25
C ASP A 242 23.51 -20.93 3.78
N ASP A 243 24.60 -21.32 4.45
CA ASP A 243 24.77 -21.18 5.90
C ASP A 243 24.77 -19.71 6.36
N GLU A 244 25.08 -18.77 5.46
CA GLU A 244 25.04 -17.32 5.66
C GLU A 244 23.64 -16.73 5.32
N GLY A 245 22.65 -17.59 5.07
CA GLY A 245 21.26 -17.25 4.76
C GLY A 245 21.04 -16.67 3.36
N GLY A 246 22.04 -16.72 2.48
CA GLY A 246 21.95 -16.31 1.08
C GLY A 246 21.03 -17.23 0.31
N SER A 247 20.11 -16.65 -0.45
CA SER A 247 19.26 -17.40 -1.36
C SER A 247 19.96 -17.57 -2.71
N TYR A 248 20.01 -18.80 -3.20
CA TYR A 248 20.36 -19.06 -4.59
C TYR A 248 19.29 -19.93 -5.24
N VAL A 249 19.07 -19.66 -6.52
CA VAL A 249 18.18 -20.44 -7.36
C VAL A 249 19.00 -21.56 -8.00
N ARG A 250 18.68 -22.80 -7.65
CA ARG A 250 19.28 -24.00 -8.19
C ARG A 250 18.78 -24.24 -9.61
N ASP A 251 19.66 -24.13 -10.60
CA ASP A 251 19.35 -24.38 -12.02
C ASP A 251 19.96 -25.68 -12.58
N ASP A 252 20.59 -26.49 -11.74
CA ASP A 252 21.32 -27.70 -12.12
C ASP A 252 20.49 -29.00 -11.98
N VAL A 253 19.15 -28.91 -11.87
CA VAL A 253 18.26 -30.05 -11.61
C VAL A 253 18.48 -31.21 -12.59
N ILE A 254 18.63 -30.94 -13.88
CA ILE A 254 18.85 -31.98 -14.90
C ILE A 254 20.24 -32.61 -14.73
N GLN A 255 21.26 -31.81 -14.45
CA GLN A 255 22.62 -32.26 -14.19
C GLN A 255 22.64 -33.14 -12.94
N TYR A 256 21.97 -32.70 -11.86
CA TYR A 256 21.82 -33.45 -10.64
C TYR A 256 21.22 -34.84 -10.91
N LEU A 257 20.10 -34.89 -11.66
CA LEU A 257 19.43 -36.14 -12.02
C LEU A 257 20.30 -37.07 -12.87
N ARG A 258 21.17 -36.53 -13.73
CA ARG A 258 22.12 -37.33 -14.54
C ARG A 258 23.18 -38.01 -13.68
N HIS A 259 23.70 -37.31 -12.68
CA HIS A 259 24.82 -37.78 -11.85
C HIS A 259 24.36 -38.68 -10.69
N HIS A 260 23.13 -38.50 -10.19
CA HIS A 260 22.60 -39.23 -9.03
C HIS A 260 21.66 -40.37 -9.42
N LYS A 261 22.02 -41.17 -10.45
CA LYS A 261 21.24 -42.33 -10.91
C LYS A 261 20.70 -43.12 -9.71
N HIS A 262 19.39 -43.35 -9.69
CA HIS A 262 18.74 -44.27 -8.77
C HIS A 262 19.48 -45.63 -8.85
N GLU A 263 20.02 -46.14 -7.75
CA GLU A 263 20.40 -47.55 -7.69
C GLU A 263 19.13 -48.35 -7.98
N PRO A 264 19.06 -49.11 -9.10
CA PRO A 264 17.89 -49.89 -9.40
C PRO A 264 17.87 -51.06 -8.42
N ILE A 265 16.80 -51.14 -7.63
CA ILE A 265 16.39 -52.43 -7.08
C ILE A 265 15.84 -53.21 -8.29
N SER A 266 16.71 -54.01 -8.92
CA SER A 266 16.48 -54.96 -10.04
C SER A 266 16.27 -54.43 -11.47
N ASP A 267 17.09 -55.00 -12.37
CA ASP A 267 16.98 -55.31 -13.81
C ASP A 267 16.82 -54.19 -14.89
N GLU A 268 18.00 -53.69 -15.28
CA GLU A 268 18.59 -53.37 -16.60
C GLU A 268 17.82 -52.89 -17.86
N ASP A 269 16.49 -52.78 -17.94
CA ASP A 269 15.85 -52.19 -19.16
C ASP A 269 14.91 -50.99 -18.91
N TYR A 270 14.74 -50.58 -17.65
CA TYR A 270 13.77 -49.53 -17.27
C TYR A 270 14.37 -48.17 -16.85
N ALA A 271 15.66 -48.10 -16.55
CA ALA A 271 16.28 -46.90 -15.96
C ALA A 271 16.30 -45.66 -16.89
N ASP A 272 16.54 -45.85 -18.19
CA ASP A 272 16.55 -44.74 -19.17
C ASP A 272 15.13 -44.21 -19.45
N SER A 273 14.11 -45.07 -19.40
CA SER A 273 12.71 -44.65 -19.52
C SER A 273 12.27 -43.78 -18.34
N SER A 274 12.79 -44.05 -17.13
CA SER A 274 12.47 -43.28 -15.92
C SER A 274 13.12 -41.89 -15.91
N PHE A 275 14.41 -41.78 -16.27
CA PHE A 275 15.09 -40.48 -16.30
C PHE A 275 14.49 -39.53 -17.34
N ALA A 276 14.31 -40.00 -18.58
CA ALA A 276 13.75 -39.17 -19.65
C ALA A 276 12.32 -38.70 -19.30
N GLN A 277 11.48 -39.59 -18.75
CA GLN A 277 10.14 -39.26 -18.29
C GLN A 277 10.17 -38.17 -17.20
N THR A 278 11.06 -38.31 -16.21
CA THR A 278 11.23 -37.33 -15.12
C THR A 278 11.64 -35.96 -15.66
N VAL A 279 12.60 -35.90 -16.60
CA VAL A 279 13.02 -34.65 -17.23
C VAL A 279 11.86 -34.01 -18.01
N HIS A 280 11.13 -34.79 -18.82
CA HIS A 280 9.97 -34.28 -19.55
C HIS A 280 8.89 -33.71 -18.61
N SER A 281 8.59 -34.40 -17.49
CA SER A 281 7.62 -33.91 -16.50
C SER A 281 8.09 -32.62 -15.82
N TYR A 282 9.38 -32.54 -15.47
CA TYR A 282 9.99 -31.35 -14.91
C TYR A 282 9.92 -30.15 -15.86
N GLU A 283 10.29 -30.33 -17.14
CA GLU A 283 10.23 -29.27 -18.15
C GLU A 283 8.79 -28.85 -18.46
N ALA A 284 7.85 -29.80 -18.53
CA ALA A 284 6.43 -29.52 -18.72
C ALA A 284 5.89 -28.67 -17.56
N TYR A 285 6.26 -29.01 -16.32
CA TYR A 285 5.89 -28.23 -15.14
C TYR A 285 6.46 -26.81 -15.19
N ARG A 286 7.75 -26.66 -15.51
CA ARG A 286 8.41 -25.35 -15.67
C ARG A 286 7.67 -24.50 -16.71
N SER A 287 7.41 -25.07 -17.88
CA SER A 287 6.69 -24.40 -18.97
C SER A 287 5.29 -23.97 -18.55
N PHE A 288 4.55 -24.83 -17.86
CA PHE A 288 3.22 -24.53 -17.32
C PHE A 288 3.28 -23.38 -16.30
N LEU A 289 4.18 -23.46 -15.30
CA LEU A 289 4.28 -22.47 -14.24
C LEU A 289 4.63 -21.08 -14.78
N VAL A 290 5.58 -21.00 -15.72
CA VAL A 290 5.96 -19.73 -16.36
C VAL A 290 4.79 -19.12 -17.11
N LYS A 291 4.07 -19.92 -17.92
CA LYS A 291 2.88 -19.46 -18.64
C LYS A 291 1.77 -19.01 -17.68
N PHE A 292 1.58 -19.74 -16.58
CA PHE A 292 0.55 -19.43 -15.61
C PHE A 292 0.87 -18.15 -14.84
N GLY A 293 2.12 -17.99 -14.40
CA GLY A 293 2.60 -16.76 -13.77
C GLY A 293 2.46 -15.54 -14.70
N HIS A 294 2.88 -15.68 -15.96
CA HIS A 294 2.76 -14.62 -16.96
C HIS A 294 1.30 -14.26 -17.28
N LEU A 295 0.39 -15.24 -17.30
CA LEU A 295 -1.04 -14.97 -17.49
C LEU A 295 -1.61 -14.12 -16.34
N LEU A 296 -1.22 -14.41 -15.10
CA LEU A 296 -1.77 -13.76 -13.92
C LEU A 296 -1.12 -12.38 -13.68
N PHE A 297 0.20 -12.29 -13.84
CA PHE A 297 1.01 -11.14 -13.44
C PHE A 297 2.05 -10.74 -14.52
N PRO A 298 1.63 -10.37 -15.75
CA PRO A 298 2.55 -10.12 -16.86
C PRO A 298 3.46 -8.90 -16.67
N TRP A 299 3.11 -7.96 -15.78
CA TRP A 299 3.80 -6.67 -15.61
C TRP A 299 5.11 -6.75 -14.82
N THR A 300 5.42 -7.89 -14.21
CA THR A 300 6.67 -8.08 -13.46
C THR A 300 7.88 -8.26 -14.40
N ALA A 301 7.63 -8.74 -15.62
CA ALA A 301 8.62 -8.88 -16.69
C ALA A 301 8.58 -7.65 -17.64
N PRO A 302 9.71 -7.27 -18.28
CA PRO A 302 11.01 -7.95 -18.25
C PRO A 302 11.93 -7.54 -17.08
N TYR A 303 11.51 -6.59 -16.23
CA TYR A 303 12.36 -6.08 -15.14
C TYR A 303 12.80 -7.19 -14.16
N MET A 304 11.87 -8.06 -13.78
CA MET A 304 12.15 -9.31 -13.09
C MET A 304 11.90 -10.47 -14.05
N PRO A 305 12.89 -11.36 -14.28
CA PRO A 305 12.76 -12.42 -15.28
C PRO A 305 11.68 -13.44 -14.91
N ASP A 306 11.47 -13.67 -13.62
CA ASP A 306 10.46 -14.56 -13.08
C ASP A 306 10.15 -14.24 -11.61
N HIS A 307 9.04 -14.80 -11.10
CA HIS A 307 8.57 -14.55 -9.74
C HIS A 307 9.43 -15.17 -8.63
N MET A 308 10.18 -16.25 -8.92
CA MET A 308 11.07 -16.86 -7.93
C MET A 308 12.31 -15.97 -7.73
N THR A 309 12.87 -15.44 -8.81
CA THR A 309 13.92 -14.42 -8.74
C THR A 309 13.46 -13.21 -7.94
N LEU A 310 12.28 -12.66 -8.26
CA LEU A 310 11.70 -11.54 -7.50
C LEU A 310 11.51 -11.88 -6.01
N HIS A 311 10.95 -13.04 -5.69
CA HIS A 311 10.72 -13.43 -4.30
C HIS A 311 12.04 -13.65 -3.53
N SER A 312 13.04 -14.24 -4.18
CA SER A 312 14.36 -14.53 -3.60
C SER A 312 15.09 -13.25 -3.13
N HIS A 313 14.90 -12.13 -3.85
CA HIS A 313 15.51 -10.84 -3.52
C HIS A 313 15.02 -10.29 -2.17
N PHE A 314 13.81 -10.63 -1.74
CA PHE A 314 13.28 -10.11 -0.47
C PHE A 314 13.94 -10.77 0.74
N LYS A 315 14.53 -11.96 0.63
CA LYS A 315 14.96 -12.73 1.80
C LYS A 315 15.90 -11.94 2.72
N LYS A 316 16.85 -11.21 2.13
CA LYS A 316 17.88 -10.41 2.82
C LYS A 316 17.59 -8.89 2.81
N GLY A 317 16.41 -8.46 2.36
CA GLY A 317 16.10 -7.04 2.18
C GLY A 317 16.00 -6.21 3.48
N GLY A 318 16.02 -6.83 4.66
CA GLY A 318 15.94 -6.11 5.94
C GLY A 318 14.63 -5.31 6.10
N ARG A 319 14.66 -4.30 6.99
CA ARG A 319 13.55 -3.40 7.30
C ARG A 319 13.76 -2.04 6.65
N GLY A 320 12.69 -1.43 6.13
CA GLY A 320 12.74 -0.06 5.62
C GLY A 320 11.37 0.57 5.43
N MET A 321 11.38 1.87 5.13
CA MET A 321 10.16 2.63 4.87
C MET A 321 10.01 2.92 3.38
N VAL A 322 8.78 2.84 2.89
CA VAL A 322 8.44 3.14 1.50
C VAL A 322 7.43 4.27 1.47
N LEU A 323 7.74 5.29 0.69
CA LEU A 323 6.88 6.45 0.46
C LEU A 323 6.62 6.56 -1.04
N THR A 324 5.49 7.16 -1.43
CA THR A 324 5.26 7.56 -2.83
C THR A 324 5.09 9.07 -2.91
N ALA A 325 5.72 9.71 -3.88
CA ALA A 325 5.56 11.14 -4.12
C ALA A 325 5.76 11.53 -5.58
N GLY A 326 4.94 12.47 -6.04
CA GLY A 326 5.29 13.39 -7.12
C GLY A 326 5.61 14.79 -6.58
N ASP A 327 5.82 15.76 -7.46
CA ASP A 327 6.18 17.14 -7.13
C ASP A 327 5.21 17.80 -6.13
N ASP A 328 3.91 17.53 -6.27
CA ASP A 328 2.87 18.05 -5.37
C ASP A 328 2.94 17.42 -3.96
N GLN A 329 3.59 16.27 -3.82
CA GLN A 329 3.75 15.56 -2.55
C GLN A 329 5.14 15.70 -1.94
N ALA A 330 6.16 16.07 -2.72
CA ALA A 330 7.54 16.21 -2.26
C ALA A 330 7.66 17.15 -1.02
N PRO A 331 6.98 18.30 -0.94
CA PRO A 331 7.01 19.14 0.26
C PRO A 331 6.48 18.45 1.52
N TYR A 332 5.54 17.51 1.39
CA TYR A 332 5.08 16.73 2.54
C TYR A 332 6.19 15.81 3.04
N LEU A 333 6.92 15.13 2.13
CA LEU A 333 8.01 14.25 2.51
C LEU A 333 9.22 15.01 3.07
N LEU A 334 9.57 16.16 2.49
CA LEU A 334 10.59 17.08 3.02
C LEU A 334 10.26 17.61 4.42
N THR A 335 8.98 17.52 4.83
CA THR A 335 8.56 17.80 6.20
C THR A 335 8.62 16.55 7.07
N THR A 336 8.01 15.46 6.61
CA THR A 336 7.73 14.28 7.42
C THR A 336 9.00 13.46 7.71
N ILE A 337 9.92 13.33 6.75
CA ILE A 337 11.15 12.55 6.93
C ILE A 337 12.05 13.13 8.04
N PRO A 338 12.34 14.45 8.10
CA PRO A 338 13.06 15.04 9.24
C PRO A 338 12.38 14.79 10.59
N ILE A 339 11.05 14.75 10.62
CA ILE A 339 10.29 14.43 11.84
C ILE A 339 10.50 12.96 12.25
N PHE A 340 10.52 12.02 11.31
CA PHE A 340 10.89 10.62 11.60
C PHE A 340 12.29 10.51 12.21
N ARG A 341 13.27 11.24 11.65
CA ARG A 341 14.64 11.28 12.20
C ARG A 341 14.66 11.87 13.61
N LYS A 342 13.90 12.95 13.86
CA LYS A 342 13.74 13.53 15.21
C LYS A 342 13.11 12.57 16.22
N LEU A 343 12.23 11.69 15.77
CA LEU A 343 11.62 10.63 16.58
C LEU A 343 12.56 9.42 16.80
N GLY A 344 13.79 9.46 16.24
CA GLY A 344 14.80 8.41 16.40
C GLY A 344 14.69 7.27 15.40
N CYS A 345 13.93 7.42 14.32
CA CYS A 345 13.83 6.42 13.26
C CYS A 345 15.04 6.51 12.33
N ASN A 346 15.86 5.46 12.27
CA ASN A 346 17.04 5.38 11.38
C ASN A 346 16.83 4.41 10.21
N LEU A 347 15.61 3.96 9.99
CA LEU A 347 15.30 3.06 8.87
C LEU A 347 15.64 3.72 7.53
N PRO A 348 16.21 2.95 6.58
CA PRO A 348 16.38 3.41 5.20
C PRO A 348 15.01 3.68 4.56
N ILE A 349 14.97 4.66 3.66
CA ILE A 349 13.75 5.14 3.02
C ILE A 349 13.91 5.08 1.51
N GLU A 350 12.95 4.44 0.84
CA GLU A 350 12.80 4.53 -0.61
C GLU A 350 11.58 5.38 -0.96
N VAL A 351 11.80 6.49 -1.67
CA VAL A 351 10.73 7.33 -2.24
C VAL A 351 10.49 6.88 -3.67
N MET A 352 9.34 6.28 -3.91
CA MET A 352 8.99 5.67 -5.18
C MET A 352 8.11 6.61 -6.02
N TYR A 353 8.45 6.84 -7.27
CA TYR A 353 7.76 7.79 -8.17
C TYR A 353 7.52 7.19 -9.57
N LEU A 354 6.70 7.84 -10.41
CA LEU A 354 6.32 7.37 -11.75
C LEU A 354 6.88 8.25 -12.88
N GLY A 355 8.17 8.09 -13.18
CA GLY A 355 8.87 8.82 -14.23
C GLY A 355 9.12 10.30 -13.94
N ASP A 356 9.93 10.94 -14.77
CA ASP A 356 10.40 12.32 -14.55
C ASP A 356 9.29 13.37 -14.57
N SER A 357 8.12 13.06 -15.13
CA SER A 357 6.95 13.95 -15.11
C SER A 357 6.19 13.92 -13.79
N ASP A 358 6.41 12.91 -12.95
CA ASP A 358 5.78 12.77 -11.64
C ASP A 358 6.62 13.45 -10.57
N LEU A 359 7.93 13.16 -10.52
CA LEU A 359 8.88 13.74 -9.59
C LEU A 359 10.12 14.30 -10.33
N SER A 360 10.30 15.61 -10.26
CA SER A 360 11.38 16.34 -10.90
C SER A 360 12.76 16.04 -10.31
N GLU A 361 13.81 16.30 -11.09
CA GLU A 361 15.21 16.13 -10.65
C GLU A 361 15.55 16.98 -9.42
N ASP A 362 15.05 18.22 -9.34
CA ASP A 362 15.28 19.09 -8.19
C ASP A 362 14.71 18.49 -6.90
N TYR A 363 13.45 18.03 -6.92
CA TYR A 363 12.87 17.40 -5.74
C TYR A 363 13.49 16.04 -5.41
N ARG A 364 13.95 15.27 -6.40
CA ARG A 364 14.74 14.05 -6.14
C ARG A 364 16.02 14.39 -5.38
N ALA A 365 16.77 15.39 -5.84
CA ALA A 365 18.00 15.84 -5.20
C ALA A 365 17.73 16.36 -3.77
N ASP A 366 16.66 17.13 -3.56
CA ASP A 366 16.27 17.62 -2.23
C ASP A 366 15.93 16.47 -1.28
N LEU A 367 15.17 15.47 -1.76
CA LEU A 367 14.81 14.30 -0.96
C LEU A 367 16.01 13.42 -0.64
N GLU A 368 16.90 13.18 -1.61
CA GLU A 368 18.12 12.38 -1.45
C GLU A 368 19.19 13.07 -0.60
N SER A 369 19.07 14.39 -0.39
CA SER A 369 19.89 15.11 0.58
C SER A 369 19.56 14.75 2.04
N LEU A 370 18.40 14.14 2.29
CA LEU A 370 17.99 13.67 3.61
C LEU A 370 18.65 12.33 3.94
N ASP A 371 19.05 12.17 5.20
CA ASP A 371 19.77 10.99 5.66
C ASP A 371 18.99 9.68 5.42
N GLY A 372 19.64 8.73 4.74
CA GLY A 372 19.12 7.40 4.44
C GLY A 372 17.97 7.37 3.43
N VAL A 373 17.82 8.37 2.56
CA VAL A 373 16.76 8.45 1.53
C VAL A 373 17.33 8.21 0.14
N ILE A 374 16.64 7.41 -0.68
CA ILE A 374 16.89 7.28 -2.11
C ILE A 374 15.58 7.39 -2.90
N THR A 375 15.59 8.00 -4.08
CA THR A 375 14.44 7.99 -4.99
C THR A 375 14.54 6.87 -6.03
N ARG A 376 13.41 6.24 -6.39
CA ARG A 376 13.39 5.13 -7.36
C ARG A 376 12.19 5.23 -8.30
N ASP A 377 12.45 5.12 -9.60
CA ASP A 377 11.43 5.19 -10.66
C ASP A 377 10.71 3.85 -10.88
N ILE A 378 9.45 3.77 -10.46
CA ILE A 378 8.59 2.59 -10.67
C ILE A 378 8.27 2.39 -12.16
N ALA A 379 8.27 3.45 -12.98
CA ALA A 379 7.93 3.34 -14.40
C ALA A 379 8.91 2.44 -15.18
N GLN A 380 10.14 2.27 -14.68
CA GLN A 380 11.12 1.33 -15.23
C GLN A 380 10.87 -0.12 -14.80
N MET A 381 10.11 -0.33 -13.73
CA MET A 381 9.97 -1.61 -13.04
C MET A 381 8.66 -2.34 -13.38
N VAL A 382 7.67 -1.62 -13.90
CA VAL A 382 6.32 -2.12 -14.18
C VAL A 382 5.98 -1.91 -15.63
N ASN A 383 5.66 -2.99 -16.35
CA ASN A 383 5.06 -2.88 -17.67
C ASN A 383 3.54 -2.68 -17.55
N ASP A 384 3.08 -1.44 -17.69
CA ASP A 384 1.66 -1.09 -17.62
C ASP A 384 0.95 -1.06 -18.98
N GLU A 385 1.52 -1.67 -20.03
CA GLU A 385 0.90 -1.72 -21.35
C GLU A 385 -0.54 -2.27 -21.31
N GLY A 386 -1.47 -1.53 -21.94
CA GLY A 386 -2.90 -1.86 -21.95
C GLY A 386 -3.67 -1.36 -20.73
N TRP A 387 -3.01 -0.73 -19.76
CA TRP A 387 -3.59 0.00 -18.64
C TRP A 387 -2.69 1.20 -18.29
N LYS A 388 -2.87 1.84 -17.13
CA LYS A 388 -2.00 2.93 -16.69
C LYS A 388 -1.79 2.89 -15.18
N LEU A 389 -0.55 2.76 -14.74
CA LEU A 389 -0.20 2.89 -13.34
C LEU A 389 -0.23 4.38 -12.95
N ALA A 390 -1.09 4.76 -12.01
CA ALA A 390 -1.26 6.16 -11.61
C ALA A 390 -1.99 6.28 -10.25
N GLY A 391 -1.75 7.40 -9.56
CA GLY A 391 -2.47 7.75 -8.33
C GLY A 391 -2.30 6.70 -7.23
N TRP A 392 -3.38 6.39 -6.50
CA TRP A 392 -3.35 5.43 -5.39
C TRP A 392 -2.89 4.02 -5.79
N ALA A 393 -3.01 3.67 -7.06
CA ALA A 393 -2.56 2.38 -7.55
C ALA A 393 -1.06 2.17 -7.43
N ALA A 394 -0.25 3.23 -7.29
CA ALA A 394 1.20 3.12 -7.17
C ALA A 394 1.65 2.41 -5.88
N LYS A 395 0.87 2.50 -4.79
CA LYS A 395 1.31 2.06 -3.45
C LYS A 395 1.66 0.56 -3.38
N PRO A 396 0.83 -0.37 -3.87
CA PRO A 396 1.19 -1.79 -3.81
C PRO A 396 2.40 -2.14 -4.67
N PHE A 397 2.60 -1.43 -5.80
CA PHE A 397 3.77 -1.63 -6.66
C PHE A 397 5.03 -1.05 -6.02
N ALA A 398 4.94 0.11 -5.38
CA ALA A 398 6.01 0.70 -4.56
C ALA A 398 6.45 -0.28 -3.46
N ILE A 399 5.50 -0.89 -2.75
CA ILE A 399 5.79 -1.91 -1.74
C ILE A 399 6.47 -3.11 -2.41
N LEU A 400 5.88 -3.70 -3.46
CA LEU A 400 6.42 -4.89 -4.12
C LEU A 400 7.86 -4.69 -4.61
N HIS A 401 8.14 -3.60 -5.32
CA HIS A 401 9.41 -3.34 -5.99
C HIS A 401 10.47 -2.65 -5.11
N SER A 402 10.12 -2.27 -3.88
CA SER A 402 11.11 -1.79 -2.91
C SER A 402 12.16 -2.85 -2.58
N SER A 403 13.36 -2.42 -2.14
CA SER A 403 14.45 -3.35 -1.81
C SER A 403 14.25 -4.09 -0.48
N PHE A 404 13.35 -3.60 0.38
CA PHE A 404 13.19 -4.13 1.72
C PHE A 404 12.45 -5.47 1.76
N ARG A 405 12.65 -6.25 2.83
CA ARG A 405 11.83 -7.42 3.12
C ARG A 405 10.58 -7.02 3.87
N GLU A 406 10.80 -6.35 4.99
CA GLU A 406 9.80 -5.86 5.93
C GLU A 406 9.62 -4.36 5.66
N VAL A 407 8.44 -3.98 5.19
CA VAL A 407 8.14 -2.62 4.72
C VAL A 407 7.14 -1.97 5.66
N ILE A 408 7.41 -0.74 6.09
CA ILE A 408 6.39 0.21 6.52
C ILE A 408 6.13 1.16 5.35
N PHE A 409 4.99 1.01 4.70
CA PHE A 409 4.52 1.98 3.72
C PHE A 409 3.81 3.13 4.43
N ILE A 410 4.08 4.37 4.03
CA ILE A 410 3.46 5.57 4.59
C ILE A 410 3.02 6.49 3.44
N ASP A 411 1.76 6.95 3.46
CA ASP A 411 1.28 7.97 2.53
C ASP A 411 1.98 9.31 2.76
N ALA A 412 2.12 10.12 1.71
CA ALA A 412 2.84 11.39 1.81
C ALA A 412 2.22 12.36 2.84
N ASP A 413 0.91 12.29 3.08
CA ASP A 413 0.19 13.13 4.03
C ASP A 413 -0.11 12.46 5.37
N SER A 414 0.56 11.34 5.67
CA SER A 414 0.55 10.69 6.97
C SER A 414 1.75 11.13 7.81
N LEU A 415 1.52 11.46 9.08
CA LEU A 415 2.56 11.85 10.04
C LEU A 415 2.51 10.97 11.28
N PHE A 416 3.65 10.79 11.93
CA PHE A 416 3.80 9.98 13.14
C PHE A 416 4.07 10.82 14.38
N MET A 417 3.46 10.43 15.48
CA MET A 417 3.67 11.00 16.83
C MET A 417 4.71 10.20 17.63
N LYS A 418 5.07 8.99 17.17
CA LYS A 418 6.08 8.10 17.74
C LYS A 418 7.00 7.56 16.64
N ASN A 419 8.16 7.01 17.00
CA ASN A 419 9.04 6.34 16.03
C ASN A 419 8.23 5.28 15.24
N PRO A 420 8.12 5.37 13.90
CA PRO A 420 7.38 4.40 13.09
C PRO A 420 7.89 2.96 13.22
N GLU A 421 9.18 2.77 13.55
CA GLU A 421 9.81 1.46 13.66
C GLU A 421 9.14 0.55 14.70
N VAL A 422 8.47 1.13 15.71
CA VAL A 422 7.71 0.39 16.73
C VAL A 422 6.63 -0.52 16.13
N LEU A 423 6.19 -0.25 14.90
CA LEU A 423 5.21 -1.08 14.19
C LEU A 423 5.74 -2.48 13.84
N PHE A 424 7.06 -2.63 13.67
CA PHE A 424 7.67 -3.95 13.46
C PHE A 424 7.73 -4.78 14.76
N ASP A 425 7.60 -4.12 15.90
CA ASP A 425 7.58 -4.76 17.21
C ASP A 425 6.15 -4.99 17.72
N ASP A 426 5.13 -4.56 16.97
CA ASP A 426 3.73 -4.83 17.31
C ASP A 426 3.50 -6.35 17.37
N PRO A 427 2.92 -6.88 18.47
CA PRO A 427 2.71 -8.32 18.63
C PRO A 427 1.86 -8.94 17.51
N SER A 428 0.93 -8.18 16.93
CA SER A 428 0.11 -8.63 15.82
C SER A 428 0.97 -8.75 14.56
N TYR A 429 1.82 -7.75 14.26
CA TYR A 429 2.76 -7.83 13.14
C TYR A 429 3.75 -8.98 13.27
N GLN A 430 4.41 -9.14 14.43
CA GLN A 430 5.36 -10.24 14.64
C GLN A 430 4.72 -11.61 14.39
N LYS A 431 3.45 -11.76 14.80
CA LYS A 431 2.69 -12.98 14.57
C LYS A 431 2.35 -13.18 13.10
N THR A 432 1.81 -12.18 12.43
CA THR A 432 1.19 -12.34 11.11
C THR A 432 2.10 -11.99 9.95
N GLY A 433 2.99 -11.02 10.10
CA GLY A 433 3.79 -10.44 9.02
C GLY A 433 3.02 -9.39 8.21
N ALA A 434 1.77 -9.09 8.55
CA ALA A 434 0.97 -8.05 7.91
C ALA A 434 0.09 -7.33 8.93
N LEU A 435 0.25 -6.01 9.03
CA LEU A 435 -0.47 -5.13 9.93
C LEU A 435 -1.15 -3.98 9.15
N PHE A 436 -2.47 -3.88 9.30
CA PHE A 436 -3.32 -2.88 8.65
C PHE A 436 -4.05 -2.02 9.70
N PHE A 437 -4.57 -0.87 9.30
CA PHE A 437 -5.31 0.04 10.18
C PHE A 437 -6.77 0.16 9.77
N ARG A 438 -7.66 0.39 10.74
CA ARG A 438 -9.11 0.49 10.46
C ARG A 438 -9.47 1.89 9.98
N ASP A 439 -10.39 2.02 9.02
CA ASP A 439 -10.98 3.32 8.70
C ASP A 439 -12.10 3.68 9.72
N ARG A 440 -12.56 4.93 9.64
CA ARG A 440 -13.65 5.50 10.45
C ARG A 440 -14.92 4.68 10.36
N LEU A 441 -15.71 4.64 11.43
CA LEU A 441 -17.09 4.14 11.43
C LEU A 441 -18.04 5.11 10.72
N ILE A 442 -17.93 5.18 9.39
CA ILE A 442 -18.78 6.03 8.54
C ILE A 442 -19.57 5.22 7.53
N MET A 443 -20.67 5.81 7.05
CA MET A 443 -21.52 5.29 5.97
C MET A 443 -21.89 3.80 6.18
N PRO A 444 -22.68 3.45 7.21
CA PRO A 444 -23.04 2.06 7.50
C PRO A 444 -23.62 1.34 6.28
N GLU A 445 -22.93 0.30 5.81
CA GLU A 445 -23.33 -0.50 4.65
C GLU A 445 -22.82 -1.94 4.80
N SER A 446 -23.73 -2.92 4.82
CA SER A 446 -23.31 -4.33 4.84
C SER A 446 -22.92 -4.82 3.45
N LYS A 447 -21.64 -5.16 3.28
CA LYS A 447 -21.08 -5.80 2.08
C LYS A 447 -21.03 -7.32 2.18
N LYS A 448 -21.70 -7.92 3.17
CA LYS A 448 -21.76 -9.37 3.39
C LYS A 448 -22.09 -10.16 2.12
N ARG A 449 -23.15 -9.78 1.39
CA ARG A 449 -23.56 -10.48 0.16
C ARG A 449 -22.49 -10.40 -0.92
N TRP A 450 -21.82 -9.24 -1.05
CA TRP A 450 -20.75 -9.04 -2.02
C TRP A 450 -19.52 -9.87 -1.66
N LEU A 451 -19.10 -9.87 -0.39
CA LEU A 451 -18.00 -10.71 0.11
C LEU A 451 -18.27 -12.19 -0.12
N GLN A 452 -19.51 -12.65 0.09
CA GLN A 452 -19.92 -14.03 -0.21
C GLN A 452 -19.84 -14.40 -1.70
N GLN A 453 -19.94 -13.42 -2.59
CA GLN A 453 -19.81 -13.63 -4.04
C GLN A 453 -18.35 -13.71 -4.46
N ILE A 454 -17.48 -12.85 -3.90
CA ILE A 454 -16.07 -12.79 -4.34
C ILE A 454 -15.15 -13.74 -3.60
N LEU A 455 -15.40 -14.04 -2.31
CA LEU A 455 -14.49 -14.85 -1.51
C LEU A 455 -14.77 -16.36 -1.65
N PRO A 456 -13.72 -17.18 -1.83
CA PRO A 456 -13.86 -18.64 -1.76
C PRO A 456 -14.35 -19.11 -0.39
N LYS A 457 -15.11 -20.20 -0.36
CA LYS A 457 -15.51 -20.85 0.89
C LYS A 457 -14.39 -21.79 1.38
N PRO A 458 -14.21 -21.95 2.71
CA PRO A 458 -14.92 -21.26 3.79
C PRO A 458 -14.43 -19.82 3.97
N ILE A 459 -15.36 -18.90 4.23
CA ILE A 459 -15.04 -17.50 4.55
C ILE A 459 -14.47 -17.44 5.97
N SER A 460 -13.35 -16.73 6.12
CA SER A 460 -12.59 -16.62 7.38
C SER A 460 -13.42 -16.01 8.51
N ARG A 461 -12.98 -16.26 9.75
CA ARG A 461 -13.59 -15.63 10.92
C ARG A 461 -13.35 -14.11 10.91
N GLN A 462 -12.16 -13.69 10.46
CA GLN A 462 -11.76 -12.28 10.41
C GLN A 462 -12.70 -11.48 9.50
N VAL A 463 -13.00 -12.00 8.30
CA VAL A 463 -13.96 -11.38 7.37
C VAL A 463 -15.34 -11.26 8.00
N LYS A 464 -15.84 -12.33 8.64
CA LYS A 464 -17.19 -12.34 9.24
C LYS A 464 -17.34 -11.36 10.42
N GLN A 465 -16.23 -10.98 11.04
CA GLN A 465 -16.15 -10.01 12.14
C GLN A 465 -15.77 -8.60 11.67
N SER A 466 -15.48 -8.42 10.38
CA SER A 466 -15.12 -7.11 9.83
C SER A 466 -16.33 -6.17 9.79
N ARG A 467 -16.05 -4.88 9.95
CA ARG A 467 -17.05 -3.78 9.85
C ARG A 467 -17.76 -3.80 8.49
N PHE A 468 -17.03 -4.19 7.43
CA PHE A 468 -17.54 -4.36 6.07
C PHE A 468 -18.59 -5.50 5.96
N TRP A 469 -18.44 -6.56 6.74
CA TRP A 469 -19.39 -7.69 6.75
C TRP A 469 -20.61 -7.39 7.63
N THR A 470 -20.39 -6.93 8.86
CA THR A 470 -21.45 -6.59 9.82
C THR A 470 -22.33 -5.45 9.31
N GLY A 471 -21.72 -4.52 8.57
CA GLY A 471 -22.37 -3.32 8.05
C GLY A 471 -22.19 -2.10 8.95
N ASP A 472 -21.32 -2.19 9.96
CA ASP A 472 -21.02 -1.09 10.88
C ASP A 472 -20.35 0.07 10.12
N SER A 473 -19.63 -0.21 9.04
CA SER A 473 -19.09 0.81 8.15
C SER A 473 -18.95 0.31 6.71
N GLY A 474 -19.12 1.24 5.77
CA GLY A 474 -18.85 1.04 4.35
C GLY A 474 -17.36 1.01 4.00
N HIS A 475 -16.46 1.19 4.98
CA HIS A 475 -15.01 1.06 4.84
C HIS A 475 -14.45 0.20 5.98
N MET A 476 -13.41 -0.57 5.71
CA MET A 476 -12.70 -1.35 6.74
C MET A 476 -11.29 -0.83 6.96
N GLN A 477 -10.56 -0.54 5.90
CA GLN A 477 -9.12 -0.28 5.98
C GLN A 477 -8.77 1.17 5.67
N GLU A 478 -7.92 1.78 6.50
CA GLU A 478 -7.13 2.95 6.11
C GLU A 478 -5.76 2.46 5.60
N SER A 479 -5.42 2.81 4.36
CA SER A 479 -4.17 2.41 3.69
C SER A 479 -3.08 3.47 3.72
N GLY A 480 -3.29 4.57 4.47
CA GLY A 480 -2.28 5.59 4.73
C GLY A 480 -1.03 5.08 5.45
N VAL A 481 -1.12 3.94 6.14
CA VAL A 481 0.02 3.15 6.63
C VAL A 481 -0.27 1.67 6.42
N VAL A 482 0.70 0.93 5.86
CA VAL A 482 0.61 -0.53 5.64
C VAL A 482 1.94 -1.18 6.02
N VAL A 483 1.93 -2.20 6.87
CA VAL A 483 3.16 -2.91 7.27
C VAL A 483 3.13 -4.34 6.77
N VAL A 484 4.13 -4.77 6.00
CA VAL A 484 4.14 -6.08 5.32
C VAL A 484 5.55 -6.69 5.30
N ASP A 485 5.68 -7.95 5.72
CA ASP A 485 6.79 -8.85 5.37
C ASP A 485 6.50 -9.46 3.99
N LYS A 486 7.15 -8.92 2.95
CA LYS A 486 6.94 -9.34 1.56
C LYS A 486 7.36 -10.77 1.30
N TRP A 487 8.31 -11.30 2.07
CA TRP A 487 8.72 -12.70 1.97
C TRP A 487 7.62 -13.66 2.44
N ARG A 488 6.85 -13.28 3.45
CA ARG A 488 5.72 -14.10 3.94
C ARG A 488 4.52 -14.02 3.01
N HIS A 489 4.26 -12.84 2.46
CA HIS A 489 3.00 -12.53 1.78
C HIS A 489 3.13 -12.24 0.28
N PHE A 490 4.19 -12.75 -0.36
CA PHE A 490 4.51 -12.44 -1.75
C PHE A 490 3.33 -12.61 -2.72
N ILE A 491 2.66 -13.77 -2.68
CA ILE A 491 1.54 -14.08 -3.58
C ILE A 491 0.33 -13.19 -3.30
N ALA A 492 0.08 -12.84 -2.04
CA ALA A 492 -1.00 -11.93 -1.68
C ALA A 492 -0.73 -10.54 -2.25
N LEU A 493 0.51 -10.05 -2.11
CA LEU A 493 0.94 -8.77 -2.67
C LEU A 493 0.87 -8.73 -4.20
N LEU A 494 1.21 -9.83 -4.90
CA LEU A 494 1.00 -9.94 -6.35
C LEU A 494 -0.48 -9.75 -6.73
N LEU A 495 -1.41 -10.38 -6.00
CA LEU A 495 -2.84 -10.17 -6.26
C LEU A 495 -3.28 -8.73 -5.93
N VAL A 496 -2.72 -8.10 -4.90
CA VAL A 496 -2.99 -6.68 -4.62
C VAL A 496 -2.52 -5.81 -5.80
N THR A 497 -1.34 -6.05 -6.36
CA THR A 497 -0.90 -5.32 -7.57
C THR A 497 -1.81 -5.58 -8.76
N ARG A 498 -2.32 -6.80 -8.97
CA ARG A 498 -3.32 -7.10 -10.01
C ARG A 498 -4.58 -6.23 -9.86
N MET A 499 -5.12 -6.16 -8.65
CA MET A 499 -6.35 -5.42 -8.34
C MET A 499 -6.19 -3.92 -8.50
N ASN A 500 -4.99 -3.39 -8.22
CA ASN A 500 -4.68 -1.97 -8.37
C ASN A 500 -4.08 -1.62 -9.74
N GLY A 501 -3.76 -2.60 -10.57
CA GLY A 501 -3.24 -2.40 -11.92
C GLY A 501 -4.28 -2.70 -13.00
N PRO A 502 -4.11 -3.78 -13.78
CA PRO A 502 -4.94 -4.01 -14.97
C PRO A 502 -6.42 -4.30 -14.68
N ASP A 503 -6.77 -4.70 -13.45
CA ASP A 503 -8.16 -4.94 -13.07
C ASP A 503 -8.80 -3.75 -12.31
N ARG A 504 -8.04 -2.66 -12.11
CA ARG A 504 -8.47 -1.48 -11.35
C ARG A 504 -9.68 -0.80 -11.95
N ASP A 505 -9.55 -0.40 -13.22
CA ASP A 505 -10.50 0.50 -13.86
C ASP A 505 -11.63 -0.24 -14.57
N GLY A 506 -12.83 0.30 -14.44
CA GLY A 506 -13.94 -0.05 -15.32
C GLY A 506 -13.93 0.73 -16.63
N ASN A 507 -14.81 0.31 -17.53
CA ASN A 507 -15.22 1.09 -18.67
C ASN A 507 -16.72 0.87 -18.90
N LYS A 508 -17.53 1.89 -18.60
CA LYS A 508 -19.00 1.83 -18.72
C LYS A 508 -19.47 1.59 -20.15
N ASP A 509 -18.77 2.14 -21.14
CA ASP A 509 -19.14 2.00 -22.55
C ASP A 509 -18.92 0.57 -23.05
N GLU A 510 -17.97 -0.15 -22.45
CA GLU A 510 -17.68 -1.56 -22.70
C GLU A 510 -18.44 -2.51 -21.74
N GLY A 511 -19.23 -1.98 -20.79
CA GLY A 511 -19.85 -2.76 -19.73
C GLY A 511 -18.83 -3.41 -18.77
N ARG A 512 -17.60 -2.92 -18.73
CA ARG A 512 -16.52 -3.43 -17.89
C ARG A 512 -16.57 -2.79 -16.50
N VAL A 513 -16.60 -3.64 -15.48
CA VAL A 513 -16.55 -3.23 -14.07
C VAL A 513 -15.14 -3.52 -13.54
N GLY A 514 -14.47 -2.49 -13.05
CA GLY A 514 -13.17 -2.59 -12.39
C GLY A 514 -13.28 -2.79 -10.89
N VAL A 515 -12.16 -3.07 -10.23
CA VAL A 515 -12.09 -3.19 -8.77
C VAL A 515 -12.51 -1.87 -8.10
N TYR A 516 -12.06 -0.73 -8.62
CA TYR A 516 -12.36 0.60 -8.04
C TYR A 516 -13.82 1.04 -8.27
N ASP A 517 -14.59 0.33 -9.10
CA ASP A 517 -16.04 0.53 -9.18
C ASP A 517 -16.80 -0.21 -8.05
N MET A 518 -16.15 -1.18 -7.41
CA MET A 518 -16.75 -2.02 -6.36
C MET A 518 -16.31 -1.63 -4.95
N VAL A 519 -15.11 -1.07 -4.82
CA VAL A 519 -14.53 -0.57 -3.56
C VAL A 519 -13.91 0.82 -3.76
N TYR A 520 -13.72 1.57 -2.68
CA TYR A 520 -13.19 2.93 -2.76
C TYR A 520 -11.66 2.95 -2.76
N GLY A 521 -11.08 3.04 -3.96
CA GLY A 521 -9.63 3.10 -4.13
C GLY A 521 -8.92 1.82 -3.71
N ASP A 522 -7.67 1.97 -3.29
CA ASP A 522 -6.76 0.87 -2.91
C ASP A 522 -7.06 0.30 -1.51
N LYS A 523 -7.75 1.06 -0.65
CA LYS A 523 -7.96 0.79 0.77
C LYS A 523 -8.33 -0.66 1.08
N GLU A 524 -9.40 -1.14 0.45
CA GLU A 524 -9.93 -2.49 0.71
C GLU A 524 -9.14 -3.59 -0.02
N THR A 525 -8.28 -3.24 -0.97
CA THR A 525 -7.60 -4.22 -1.83
C THR A 525 -6.57 -5.05 -1.06
N PHE A 526 -5.93 -4.50 -0.03
CA PHE A 526 -4.89 -5.22 0.73
C PHE A 526 -5.45 -6.45 1.44
N TRP A 527 -6.34 -6.26 2.42
CA TRP A 527 -6.90 -7.38 3.17
C TRP A 527 -7.77 -8.31 2.31
N ILE A 528 -8.48 -7.79 1.31
CA ILE A 528 -9.23 -8.62 0.35
C ILE A 528 -8.29 -9.49 -0.47
N GLY A 529 -7.13 -8.98 -0.88
CA GLY A 529 -6.12 -9.74 -1.61
C GLY A 529 -5.60 -10.94 -0.81
N TRP A 530 -5.33 -10.72 0.48
CA TRP A 530 -4.95 -11.77 1.43
C TRP A 530 -6.03 -12.85 1.51
N GLU A 531 -7.28 -12.46 1.74
CA GLU A 531 -8.41 -13.40 1.82
C GLU A 531 -8.66 -14.13 0.49
N LEU A 532 -8.51 -13.46 -0.66
CA LEU A 532 -8.67 -14.07 -1.98
C LEU A 532 -7.61 -15.14 -2.25
N VAL A 533 -6.36 -14.95 -1.84
CA VAL A 533 -5.30 -15.99 -2.00
C VAL A 533 -5.26 -17.01 -0.85
N GLY A 534 -6.13 -16.86 0.14
CA GLY A 534 -6.19 -17.74 1.32
C GLY A 534 -5.00 -17.54 2.26
N ASP A 535 -4.41 -16.35 2.26
CA ASP A 535 -3.43 -15.91 3.25
C ASP A 535 -4.18 -15.15 4.36
N GLN A 536 -4.39 -15.83 5.49
CA GLN A 536 -5.14 -15.25 6.62
C GLN A 536 -4.22 -14.71 7.71
N ASP A 537 -2.91 -14.72 7.46
CA ASP A 537 -1.90 -14.19 8.38
C ASP A 537 -1.79 -12.68 8.16
N TYR A 538 -2.85 -11.96 8.54
CA TYR A 538 -2.83 -10.50 8.66
C TYR A 538 -3.58 -10.08 9.93
N SER A 539 -3.41 -8.84 10.35
CA SER A 539 -4.15 -8.29 11.49
C SER A 539 -4.44 -6.82 11.29
N PHE A 540 -5.61 -6.39 11.78
CA PHE A 540 -5.89 -4.98 11.96
C PHE A 540 -5.37 -4.56 13.33
N HIS A 541 -4.55 -3.51 13.37
CA HIS A 541 -4.02 -2.95 14.60
C HIS A 541 -5.17 -2.69 15.60
N PRO A 542 -5.05 -3.12 16.86
CA PRO A 542 -6.17 -3.11 17.80
C PRO A 542 -6.41 -1.73 18.43
N GLY A 543 -5.45 -0.81 18.36
CA GLY A 543 -5.60 0.56 18.85
C GLY A 543 -6.77 1.30 18.20
N ASP A 544 -7.37 2.21 18.96
CA ASP A 544 -8.58 2.93 18.54
C ASP A 544 -8.27 3.99 17.47
N ALA A 545 -9.29 4.33 16.68
CA ALA A 545 -9.25 5.47 15.76
C ALA A 545 -9.83 6.72 16.45
N GLY A 546 -9.56 7.90 15.92
CA GLY A 546 -10.04 9.15 16.49
C GLY A 546 -9.85 10.33 15.56
N ILE A 547 -10.11 11.52 16.10
CA ILE A 547 -9.89 12.80 15.43
C ILE A 547 -9.06 13.71 16.32
N MET A 548 -8.37 14.68 15.73
CA MET A 548 -7.59 15.68 16.47
C MET A 548 -7.85 17.08 15.95
N GLY A 549 -7.83 18.06 16.85
CA GLY A 549 -8.10 19.45 16.50
C GLY A 549 -8.51 20.30 17.69
N ARG A 550 -9.35 21.30 17.41
CA ARG A 550 -9.99 22.16 18.41
C ARG A 550 -11.44 21.73 18.58
N ILE A 551 -11.92 21.75 19.82
CA ILE A 551 -13.32 21.49 20.14
C ILE A 551 -14.19 22.56 19.48
N ALA A 552 -15.23 22.13 18.78
CA ALA A 552 -16.25 23.02 18.23
C ALA A 552 -16.95 23.74 19.39
N ASP A 553 -17.13 25.06 19.27
CA ASP A 553 -17.91 25.82 20.25
C ASP A 553 -19.33 25.22 20.30
N PRO A 554 -19.94 25.03 21.49
CA PRO A 554 -21.29 24.47 21.58
C PRO A 554 -22.23 25.32 20.72
N GLU A 555 -23.01 24.66 19.85
CA GLU A 555 -24.07 25.34 19.13
C GLU A 555 -24.94 26.04 20.18
N LYS A 556 -25.01 27.39 20.10
CA LYS A 556 -25.96 28.13 20.92
C LYS A 556 -27.32 27.54 20.58
N PRO A 557 -28.11 27.06 21.55
CA PRO A 557 -29.45 26.59 21.25
C PRO A 557 -30.17 27.70 20.49
N GLU A 558 -30.87 27.34 19.40
CA GLU A 558 -31.77 28.26 18.72
C GLU A 558 -32.56 28.98 19.80
N LYS A 559 -32.48 30.32 19.83
CA LYS A 559 -33.24 31.12 20.79
C LYS A 559 -34.68 30.64 20.71
N LYS A 560 -35.17 29.95 21.74
CA LYS A 560 -36.59 29.69 21.88
C LYS A 560 -37.27 31.05 21.75
N GLU A 561 -38.15 31.21 20.78
CA GLU A 561 -38.95 32.42 20.70
C GLU A 561 -39.59 32.63 22.07
N PRO A 562 -39.54 33.86 22.62
CA PRO A 562 -40.05 34.11 23.96
C PRO A 562 -41.52 33.66 24.01
N LYS A 563 -41.91 32.93 25.07
CA LYS A 563 -43.29 32.52 25.26
C LYS A 563 -44.15 33.79 25.33
N LYS A 564 -44.93 34.01 24.28
CA LYS A 564 -45.93 35.07 24.22
C LYS A 564 -47.22 34.55 24.83
N GLU A 565 -47.65 35.16 25.93
CA GLU A 565 -48.94 34.88 26.52
C GLU A 565 -49.89 36.03 26.18
N LYS A 566 -51.09 35.70 25.72
CA LYS A 566 -52.12 36.70 25.39
C LYS A 566 -52.95 36.98 26.64
N LYS A 567 -52.97 38.22 27.09
CA LYS A 567 -53.74 38.66 28.25
C LYS A 567 -54.82 39.64 27.80
N MET A 568 -56.07 39.37 28.21
CA MET A 568 -57.17 40.31 28.01
C MET A 568 -57.16 41.33 29.14
N ILE A 569 -57.10 42.62 28.80
CA ILE A 569 -57.19 43.72 29.77
C ILE A 569 -58.41 44.57 29.41
N LYS A 570 -59.16 45.00 30.43
CA LYS A 570 -60.31 45.90 30.27
C LYS A 570 -59.84 47.33 30.51
N GLU A 571 -60.00 48.19 29.50
CA GLU A 571 -59.77 49.63 29.62
C GLU A 571 -61.04 50.40 29.32
N MET A 572 -61.19 51.57 29.96
CA MET A 572 -62.31 52.48 29.75
C MET A 572 -61.93 53.52 28.70
N TRP A 573 -62.67 53.55 27.59
CA TRP A 573 -62.42 54.46 26.47
C TRP A 573 -63.62 55.39 26.25
N PRO A 574 -63.41 56.64 25.80
CA PRO A 574 -64.51 57.56 25.54
C PRO A 574 -65.39 57.04 24.40
N LYS A 575 -66.70 56.91 24.65
CA LYS A 575 -67.70 56.54 23.65
C LYS A 575 -67.76 57.64 22.59
N THR A 576 -67.58 57.28 21.32
CA THR A 576 -67.63 58.24 20.21
C THR A 576 -68.91 58.13 19.41
N ASP A 577 -69.35 59.23 18.80
CA ASP A 577 -70.44 59.24 17.82
C ASP A 577 -70.00 58.72 16.45
N ASP A 578 -70.93 58.64 15.49
CA ASP A 578 -70.72 58.12 14.13
C ASP A 578 -69.69 58.94 13.31
N GLN A 579 -69.21 60.07 13.84
CA GLN A 579 -68.19 60.95 13.25
C GLN A 579 -66.86 60.90 14.03
N GLY A 580 -66.77 60.07 15.08
CA GLY A 580 -65.56 59.86 15.88
C GLY A 580 -65.32 60.90 16.98
N GLN A 581 -66.32 61.70 17.36
CA GLN A 581 -66.20 62.68 18.45
C GLN A 581 -66.69 62.09 19.78
N PRO A 582 -66.00 62.36 20.92
CA PRO A 582 -66.37 61.82 22.22
C PRO A 582 -67.72 62.39 22.70
N ILE A 583 -68.65 61.48 23.02
CA ILE A 583 -69.97 61.78 23.55
C ILE A 583 -69.81 62.29 24.98
N MET A 584 -70.27 63.50 25.27
CA MET A 584 -70.19 64.12 26.60
C MET A 584 -71.48 63.90 27.39
N ASN A 585 -71.36 63.71 28.70
CA ASN A 585 -72.49 63.70 29.62
C ASN A 585 -72.93 65.14 29.99
N ASP A 586 -74.04 65.27 30.73
CA ASP A 586 -74.64 66.56 31.12
C ASP A 586 -73.74 67.44 32.01
N GLU A 587 -72.62 66.89 32.52
CA GLU A 587 -71.60 67.59 33.30
C GLU A 587 -70.36 67.98 32.47
N GLY A 588 -70.38 67.75 31.15
CA GLY A 588 -69.31 68.09 30.23
C GLY A 588 -68.10 67.15 30.28
N LYS A 589 -68.26 65.92 30.80
CA LYS A 589 -67.23 64.88 30.81
C LYS A 589 -67.52 63.78 29.77
N PRO A 590 -66.50 63.14 29.16
CA PRO A 590 -66.72 62.07 28.20
C PRO A 590 -67.43 60.89 28.87
N VAL A 591 -68.44 60.33 28.18
CA VAL A 591 -69.05 59.06 28.56
C VAL A 591 -68.06 57.96 28.16
N GLU A 592 -67.66 57.11 29.10
CA GLU A 592 -66.68 56.05 28.84
C GLU A 592 -67.37 54.68 28.73
N GLU A 593 -66.85 53.80 27.86
CA GLU A 593 -67.26 52.41 27.69
C GLU A 593 -66.08 51.46 27.95
N GLU A 594 -66.35 50.28 28.51
CA GLU A 594 -65.33 49.23 28.69
C GLU A 594 -65.04 48.52 27.37
N VAL A 595 -63.77 48.53 26.97
CA VAL A 595 -63.26 47.81 25.80
C VAL A 595 -62.28 46.75 26.27
N GLU A 596 -62.49 45.50 25.84
CA GLU A 596 -61.55 44.40 26.07
C GLU A 596 -60.46 44.42 24.99
N ILE A 597 -59.21 44.62 25.41
CA ILE A 597 -58.05 44.71 24.52
C ILE A 597 -57.14 43.49 24.79
N GLU A 598 -56.82 42.77 23.72
CA GLU A 598 -55.89 41.63 23.76
C GLU A 598 -54.45 42.15 23.63
N ILE A 599 -53.63 41.95 24.67
CA ILE A 599 -52.23 42.39 24.67
C ILE A 599 -51.32 41.17 24.76
N GLU A 600 -50.33 41.08 23.87
CA GLU A 600 -49.24 40.09 23.96
C GLU A 600 -48.22 40.54 25.00
N VAL A 601 -48.04 39.75 26.05
CA VAL A 601 -47.00 39.97 27.06
C VAL A 601 -45.90 38.92 26.88
N THR A 602 -44.66 39.39 26.78
CA THR A 602 -43.47 38.54 26.77
C THR A 602 -43.01 38.33 28.20
N ILE A 603 -42.93 37.08 28.63
CA ILE A 603 -42.44 36.70 29.96
C ILE A 603 -40.98 36.31 29.80
N ASP A 604 -40.07 37.20 30.18
CA ASP A 604 -38.65 36.88 30.32
C ASP A 604 -38.43 36.32 31.73
N GLU A 605 -38.28 35.00 31.86
CA GLU A 605 -37.79 34.40 33.10
C GLU A 605 -36.30 34.76 33.28
N PRO A 606 -35.86 35.25 34.45
CA PRO A 606 -34.44 35.46 34.70
C PRO A 606 -33.75 34.09 34.84
N GLU A 607 -32.88 33.75 33.89
CA GLU A 607 -31.96 32.61 34.03
C GLU A 607 -30.98 32.93 35.18
N GLU A 608 -31.04 32.16 36.26
CA GLU A 608 -29.97 32.13 37.26
C GLU A 608 -28.68 31.64 36.60
N PRO A 609 -27.50 32.18 36.98
CA PRO A 609 -26.23 31.72 36.44
C PRO A 609 -25.95 30.29 36.95
N GLU A 610 -26.29 29.28 36.14
CA GLU A 610 -25.85 27.91 36.38
C GLU A 610 -24.32 27.85 36.31
N GLU A 611 -23.68 27.22 37.30
CA GLU A 611 -22.28 26.84 37.22
C GLU A 611 -22.02 26.06 35.92
N PRO A 612 -20.88 26.25 35.23
CA PRO A 612 -20.63 25.60 33.96
C PRO A 612 -20.54 24.08 34.17
N LYS A 613 -21.64 23.38 33.92
CA LYS A 613 -21.67 21.92 33.80
C LYS A 613 -20.80 21.55 32.61
N GLU A 614 -19.91 20.56 32.78
CA GLU A 614 -19.15 20.03 31.66
C GLU A 614 -20.12 19.57 30.56
N PRO A 615 -19.82 19.86 29.28
CA PRO A 615 -20.72 19.53 28.19
C PRO A 615 -20.91 18.00 28.10
N GLU A 616 -22.14 17.59 27.79
CA GLU A 616 -22.52 16.17 27.71
C GLU A 616 -21.77 15.42 26.59
N SER A 617 -21.24 16.13 25.61
CA SER A 617 -20.42 15.57 24.54
C SER A 617 -19.48 16.63 23.97
N TYR A 618 -18.42 16.16 23.29
CA TYR A 618 -17.46 17.01 22.59
C TYR A 618 -17.45 16.66 21.11
N THR A 619 -17.33 17.69 20.27
CA THR A 619 -17.20 17.54 18.81
C THR A 619 -15.90 18.19 18.34
N ILE A 620 -15.15 17.49 17.50
CA ILE A 620 -14.04 18.06 16.72
C ILE A 620 -14.33 17.79 15.25
N CYS A 621 -14.15 18.80 14.40
CA CYS A 621 -14.24 18.69 12.95
C CYS A 621 -12.87 18.94 12.34
N ALA A 622 -12.30 17.93 11.68
CA ALA A 622 -10.97 18.00 11.08
C ALA A 622 -10.83 16.97 9.93
N PRO A 623 -9.93 17.20 8.96
CA PRO A 623 -9.62 16.18 7.96
C PRO A 623 -8.76 15.04 8.55
N GLN A 624 -8.14 15.23 9.72
CA GLN A 624 -7.19 14.28 10.29
C GLN A 624 -7.88 13.02 10.84
N LEU A 625 -7.47 11.84 10.37
CA LEU A 625 -7.78 10.56 11.00
C LEU A 625 -6.64 10.17 11.91
N LEU A 626 -6.86 10.17 13.22
CA LEU A 626 -5.88 9.78 14.23
C LEU A 626 -5.97 8.27 14.52
N HIS A 627 -4.82 7.63 14.64
CA HIS A 627 -4.68 6.27 15.15
C HIS A 627 -3.89 6.28 16.46
N LEU A 628 -4.38 5.50 17.42
CA LEU A 628 -3.76 5.32 18.72
C LEU A 628 -2.97 4.01 18.78
N ASP A 629 -1.97 3.97 19.65
CA ASP A 629 -1.24 2.75 19.98
C ASP A 629 -1.98 1.87 21.00
N LEU A 630 -1.32 0.81 21.47
CA LEU A 630 -1.86 -0.13 22.46
C LEU A 630 -2.06 0.50 23.85
N ASP A 631 -1.39 1.62 24.14
CA ASP A 631 -1.49 2.37 25.40
C ASP A 631 -2.54 3.50 25.31
N GLY A 632 -3.25 3.61 24.19
CA GLY A 632 -4.24 4.68 23.95
C GLY A 632 -3.62 6.05 23.67
N LYS A 633 -2.34 6.11 23.27
CA LYS A 633 -1.64 7.35 22.94
C LYS A 633 -1.60 7.60 21.43
N PRO A 634 -1.59 8.86 20.97
CA PRO A 634 -1.38 9.21 19.56
C PRO A 634 -0.18 8.49 18.96
N LEU A 635 -0.42 7.72 17.88
CA LEU A 635 0.61 6.96 17.17
C LEU A 635 0.94 7.61 15.83
N TRP A 636 -0.06 7.77 14.97
CA TRP A 636 0.06 8.42 13.67
C TRP A 636 -1.28 8.96 13.21
N PHE A 637 -1.30 9.89 12.27
CA PHE A 637 -2.53 10.39 11.67
C PHE A 637 -2.39 10.63 10.16
N ASN A 638 -3.46 10.39 9.42
CA ASN A 638 -3.57 10.78 8.01
C ASN A 638 -4.32 12.11 7.90
N GLY A 639 -4.01 12.93 6.89
CA GLY A 639 -4.80 14.12 6.56
C GLY A 639 -4.02 15.43 6.53
N TRP A 640 -2.69 15.37 6.65
CA TRP A 640 -1.78 16.52 6.70
C TRP A 640 -1.96 17.45 7.92
N LEU A 641 -1.16 18.50 8.03
CA LEU A 641 -1.16 19.48 9.14
C LEU A 641 -2.12 20.67 8.93
N GLN A 642 -2.78 20.76 7.77
CA GLN A 642 -3.67 21.87 7.43
C GLN A 642 -5.11 21.60 7.86
N ASP A 643 -5.84 22.68 8.18
CA ASP A 643 -7.27 22.64 8.51
C ASP A 643 -8.11 22.18 7.32
N ASN A 644 -7.78 22.66 6.12
CA ASN A 644 -8.39 22.22 4.87
C ASN A 644 -7.38 22.29 3.72
N LYS A 645 -6.83 21.14 3.34
CA LYS A 645 -5.89 21.04 2.21
C LYS A 645 -6.52 21.31 0.84
N PHE A 646 -7.85 21.27 0.73
CA PHE A 646 -8.61 21.57 -0.50
C PHE A 646 -8.93 23.05 -0.65
N ALA A 647 -8.68 23.88 0.36
CA ALA A 647 -8.80 25.33 0.24
C ALA A 647 -7.76 25.91 -0.74
N ASP A 648 -8.10 27.05 -1.35
CA ASP A 648 -7.17 27.85 -2.15
C ASP A 648 -5.86 28.08 -1.38
N LYS A 649 -4.69 28.03 -2.06
CA LYS A 649 -3.37 28.18 -1.41
C LYS A 649 -3.27 29.40 -0.47
N LYS A 650 -3.97 30.50 -0.78
CA LYS A 650 -4.01 31.74 0.03
C LYS A 650 -4.89 31.67 1.29
N ARG A 651 -5.72 30.64 1.42
CA ARG A 651 -6.71 30.46 2.50
C ARG A 651 -6.42 29.25 3.39
N ARG A 652 -5.51 28.37 2.97
CA ARG A 652 -5.06 27.22 3.77
C ARG A 652 -4.51 27.74 5.10
N LYS A 653 -4.91 27.12 6.20
CA LYS A 653 -4.31 27.39 7.51
C LYS A 653 -3.74 26.13 8.11
N PHE A 654 -2.71 26.26 8.94
CA PHE A 654 -2.31 25.16 9.81
C PHE A 654 -3.41 24.89 10.85
N GLY A 655 -3.69 23.60 11.07
CA GLY A 655 -4.62 23.15 12.09
C GLY A 655 -4.14 23.54 13.50
N LYS A 656 -5.09 23.76 14.40
CA LYS A 656 -4.82 23.92 15.83
C LYS A 656 -5.14 22.60 16.52
N PHE A 657 -4.11 21.96 17.07
CA PHE A 657 -4.21 20.65 17.69
C PHE A 657 -4.14 20.79 19.21
N GLU A 658 -5.30 20.95 19.84
CA GLU A 658 -5.41 21.18 21.29
C GLU A 658 -5.81 19.88 22.01
N HIS A 659 -6.70 19.13 21.38
CA HIS A 659 -7.36 17.94 21.90
C HIS A 659 -7.44 16.85 20.82
N TYR A 660 -7.72 15.62 21.26
CA TYR A 660 -8.16 14.54 20.40
C TYR A 660 -9.34 13.80 21.01
N LEU A 661 -10.22 13.29 20.15
CA LEU A 661 -11.39 12.50 20.53
C LEU A 661 -11.21 11.08 20.01
N ILE A 662 -11.58 10.10 20.83
CA ILE A 662 -11.54 8.68 20.49
C ILE A 662 -12.90 8.25 19.92
N GLU A 663 -12.87 7.46 18.84
CA GLU A 663 -14.05 6.85 18.24
C GLU A 663 -14.78 5.98 19.29
N PRO A 664 -16.05 6.26 19.59
CA PRO A 664 -16.83 5.41 20.49
C PRO A 664 -17.06 4.02 19.87
N ARG A 665 -17.11 2.98 20.71
CA ARG A 665 -17.26 1.59 20.24
C ARG A 665 -18.70 1.20 19.94
N ASP A 666 -19.66 1.98 20.42
CA ASP A 666 -21.08 1.79 20.17
C ASP A 666 -21.51 2.45 18.85
N ILE A 667 -22.51 1.86 18.20
CA ILE A 667 -23.12 2.42 16.99
C ILE A 667 -24.22 3.40 17.43
N ARG A 668 -24.08 4.66 17.03
CA ARG A 668 -24.98 5.77 17.41
C ARG A 668 -25.88 6.21 16.26
N GLU A 669 -26.99 6.87 16.60
CA GLU A 669 -27.89 7.55 15.68
C GLU A 669 -28.16 8.99 16.17
N PRO A 670 -27.70 10.04 15.46
CA PRO A 670 -26.85 9.97 14.27
C PRO A 670 -25.47 9.35 14.58
N GLY A 671 -24.83 8.78 13.56
CA GLY A 671 -23.49 8.18 13.70
C GLY A 671 -22.49 9.16 14.32
N ALA A 672 -21.57 8.63 15.14
CA ALA A 672 -20.56 9.45 15.84
C ALA A 672 -19.69 10.26 14.88
N TRP A 673 -19.43 9.71 13.69
CA TRP A 673 -18.77 10.40 12.60
C TRP A 673 -19.76 10.99 11.61
N GLN A 674 -19.58 12.27 11.28
CA GLN A 674 -20.33 12.97 10.24
C GLN A 674 -19.37 13.50 9.18
N LEU A 675 -19.62 13.11 7.92
CA LEU A 675 -18.83 13.58 6.79
C LEU A 675 -19.44 14.87 6.23
N GLU A 676 -18.64 15.91 6.18
CA GLU A 676 -18.98 17.20 5.60
C GLU A 676 -18.28 17.42 4.25
N GLU A 677 -18.41 18.63 3.68
CA GLU A 677 -17.74 18.99 2.44
C GLU A 677 -16.20 19.04 2.59
N SER A 678 -15.47 18.89 1.48
CA SER A 678 -14.00 19.00 1.43
C SER A 678 -13.24 18.00 2.33
N ASN A 679 -13.78 16.79 2.53
CA ASN A 679 -13.21 15.76 3.42
C ASN A 679 -13.05 16.22 4.87
N MET A 680 -13.84 17.20 5.31
CA MET A 680 -13.97 17.52 6.71
C MET A 680 -14.83 16.43 7.37
N CYS A 681 -14.33 15.83 8.45
CA CYS A 681 -15.10 14.87 9.23
C CYS A 681 -15.29 15.42 10.64
N CYS A 682 -16.49 15.35 11.18
CA CYS A 682 -16.77 15.67 12.57
C CYS A 682 -16.92 14.37 13.37
N LEU A 683 -16.23 14.26 14.50
CA LEU A 683 -16.44 13.20 15.48
C LEU A 683 -17.05 13.81 16.73
N THR A 684 -18.19 13.26 17.17
CA THR A 684 -18.82 13.59 18.45
C THR A 684 -18.68 12.40 19.40
N THR A 685 -18.18 12.64 20.61
CA THR A 685 -17.94 11.59 21.60
C THR A 685 -18.21 12.06 23.04
N ASP A 686 -18.21 11.11 23.98
CA ASP A 686 -18.48 11.36 25.39
C ASP A 686 -17.25 11.97 26.09
N PRO A 687 -17.41 12.68 27.23
CA PRO A 687 -16.32 13.33 27.95
C PRO A 687 -15.14 12.41 28.30
N GLU A 688 -15.39 11.14 28.61
CA GLU A 688 -14.36 10.13 28.91
C GLU A 688 -13.48 9.72 27.72
N LEU A 689 -13.94 10.00 26.50
CA LEU A 689 -13.23 9.74 25.25
C LEU A 689 -12.57 11.00 24.67
N LYS A 690 -12.66 12.14 25.39
CA LYS A 690 -11.88 13.34 25.12
C LYS A 690 -10.54 13.27 25.86
N MET A 691 -9.47 13.49 25.12
CA MET A 691 -8.12 13.55 25.66
C MET A 691 -7.42 14.84 25.27
N ASP A 692 -6.45 15.23 26.09
CA ASP A 692 -5.60 16.39 25.84
C ASP A 692 -4.21 15.91 25.42
N PHE A 693 -3.64 16.55 24.40
CA PHE A 693 -2.24 16.31 24.06
C PHE A 693 -1.33 16.73 25.22
N SER A 694 -0.38 15.86 25.55
CA SER A 694 0.72 16.17 26.47
C SER A 694 1.58 17.32 25.94
N LYS A 695 2.40 17.90 26.83
CA LYS A 695 3.32 18.99 26.45
C LYS A 695 4.27 18.58 25.33
N ASP A 696 4.77 17.35 25.38
CA ASP A 696 5.73 16.83 24.40
C ASP A 696 5.06 16.57 23.04
N GLU A 697 3.82 16.06 23.05
CA GLU A 697 3.03 15.88 21.82
C GLU A 697 2.69 17.21 21.16
N ARG A 698 2.31 18.24 21.94
CA ARG A 698 2.08 19.59 21.41
C ARG A 698 3.36 20.19 20.82
N ALA A 699 4.48 20.07 21.54
CA ALA A 699 5.77 20.54 21.04
C ALA A 699 6.22 19.81 19.75
N LEU A 700 5.88 18.52 19.62
CA LEU A 700 6.12 17.77 18.40
C LEU A 700 5.27 18.29 17.23
N LEU A 701 3.97 18.50 17.44
CA LEU A 701 3.06 19.04 16.41
C LEU A 701 3.47 20.46 15.97
N GLU A 702 3.90 21.30 16.91
CA GLU A 702 4.46 22.63 16.59
C GLU A 702 5.76 22.50 15.77
N SER A 703 6.61 21.53 16.09
CA SER A 703 7.82 21.23 15.32
C SER A 703 7.49 20.75 13.91
N MET A 704 6.44 19.96 13.72
CA MET A 704 5.97 19.53 12.40
C MET A 704 5.49 20.73 11.57
N ILE A 705 4.68 21.62 12.18
CA ILE A 705 4.20 22.84 11.52
C ILE A 705 5.37 23.77 11.16
N LYS A 706 6.36 23.90 12.05
CA LYS A 706 7.56 24.69 11.78
C LYS A 706 8.32 24.13 10.57
N GLN A 707 8.60 22.82 10.57
CA GLN A 707 9.27 22.16 9.46
C GLN A 707 8.51 22.36 8.14
N ALA A 708 7.18 22.25 8.16
CA ALA A 708 6.34 22.48 6.99
C ALA A 708 6.52 23.91 6.44
N ARG A 709 6.57 24.92 7.32
CA ARG A 709 6.83 26.32 6.92
C ARG A 709 8.22 26.49 6.33
N ASP A 710 9.22 25.84 6.91
CA ASP A 710 10.62 25.94 6.48
C ASP A 710 10.80 25.39 5.05
N VAL A 711 10.00 24.40 4.64
CA VAL A 711 9.97 23.86 3.25
C VAL A 711 8.96 24.58 2.34
N GLY A 712 8.48 25.76 2.75
CA GLY A 712 7.63 26.63 1.93
C GLY A 712 6.13 26.28 1.92
N MET A 713 5.67 25.40 2.81
CA MET A 713 4.23 25.11 2.92
C MET A 713 3.51 26.26 3.61
N THR A 714 2.55 26.85 2.92
CA THR A 714 1.70 27.92 3.47
C THR A 714 0.61 27.34 4.35
N GLY A 715 0.28 28.05 5.42
CA GLY A 715 -0.88 27.78 6.25
C GLY A 715 -1.22 29.01 7.07
#